data_AF-A0A2D6P2W1-F1
#
_entry.id   AF-A0A2D6P2W1-F1
#
_cell.length_a   1.000
_cell.length_b   1.000
_cell.length_c   1.000
_cell.angle_alpha   90.00
_cell.angle_beta   90.00
_cell.angle_gamma   90.00
#
_symmetry.space_group_name_H-M   'P 1'
#
loop_
_entity.id
_entity.type
_entity.pdbx_description
1 polymer ?
#
loop_
_entity_poly.entity_id
_entity_poly.type
_entity_poly.pdbx_seq_one_letter_code
_entity_poly.pdbx_strand_id
1 'polypeptide(L)'
;MSITENLDKKVSNSYTESGLTFSRFYTTPEVDPLEDLVYEKRTAEVPSRDDPTKMEFHMENVEVPKSWSQNATDIIASKYFKKSEVPGDPEGTERSAKQVISRVAEATKSFGEERGYFATVEDAQTFEDELKYMLINQHAAFNSPVWFNYGLKDKYGITGKPTGNWTWDFQKQEVVLAEDGYTNPQISACFILGSKDSLNSMMELQKAEVNLFRYGSGAGSNVSKIRGKGEKLTAGGISSGVIPFLKGFDAWAAAIQSGGTTRRAAKMVILNHDHPEILEFIDLKAKSERIVQALIAQGYNSDFEGEAYTAVTGQQANNSVRVTEEFMQKATKGETYFTTARIDGKPIEELNAREVLEKIAQAVYDSGDPGIQFDTTINEWHPVPNVGRINASNPCSEFMHLDNSACNLASINLMKYVDQDGNFDIEAYKHTIDTIITSQEIFVDHASYPTEEVAKNTHDLRPLGLGYANLGTLLMALGVPYDSDEGRSIAASLTAILTGEAYKKSAEIAGTRIGSFEKFEENKEPFLNVMNKHKDAAYKIKGSSDLELVLAEEARKIWDEAVTLGEQNGYSNAQTTVIAPTGTIGFLMDCDTLGVEPDLAIAKKKKLVGGGVMEIINQSVPLALKGLDYDDDQVKEMKDYVDEKNTLEGAPHMKDEHLAVFDTSFKPENGTRFIHHMGHVKMMAAVQPFLSGAISKTVNMPGESTVQDIVETYNEAWKMGLKSIAIYRDGSKQSQPLQAKGTDLGSQVEEIFEPVRRKLPNTRDAITHKFDIVGHEGYITMGKYEDGTMGELFASMSKEGSTIGGLMNVIGTLTSISLQYGVPLEKLTTKLKGHIFEPRGIVYEGHPDIHEAKSISDYIYTYLEKMFVEKKDEEQDLSAILEEDSEDGTKRISNGLGGFCSGCGEPTHAAGNCVEICFDCNIQITSGCGQ
;
A
#
# COMPACT_ATOMS: atom_id res chain seq x y z
N MET A 1 40.43 51.14 14.79
CA MET A 1 40.45 50.14 15.87
C MET A 1 39.14 49.37 15.74
N SER A 2 39.01 48.63 14.64
CA SER A 2 39.27 47.18 14.54
C SER A 2 38.06 46.38 15.05
N ILE A 3 37.11 46.16 14.14
CA ILE A 3 35.96 45.23 14.24
C ILE A 3 36.43 43.76 14.11
N THR A 4 37.75 43.55 14.12
CA THR A 4 38.43 42.27 13.88
C THR A 4 38.75 41.45 15.13
N GLU A 5 38.40 41.90 16.35
CA GLU A 5 38.76 41.18 17.60
C GLU A 5 37.61 40.39 18.26
N ASN A 6 36.41 40.34 17.67
CA ASN A 6 35.28 39.55 18.22
C ASN A 6 34.77 38.42 17.30
N LEU A 7 35.54 38.07 16.26
CA LEU A 7 35.30 36.90 15.41
C LEU A 7 36.13 35.66 15.80
N ASP A 8 37.10 35.80 16.72
CA ASP A 8 38.04 34.73 17.11
C ASP A 8 37.56 33.80 18.25
N LYS A 9 36.26 33.70 18.49
CA LYS A 9 35.67 32.76 19.48
C LYS A 9 34.46 31.97 18.96
N LYS A 10 34.44 31.66 17.66
CA LYS A 10 33.50 30.68 17.09
C LYS A 10 34.28 29.48 16.58
N VAL A 11 34.03 28.34 17.22
CA VAL A 11 34.42 26.97 16.85
C VAL A 11 35.94 26.76 16.81
N SER A 12 36.50 26.20 17.90
CA SER A 12 37.76 25.48 17.78
C SER A 12 37.59 24.40 16.72
N ASN A 13 38.34 24.46 15.62
CA ASN A 13 38.43 23.36 14.65
C ASN A 13 38.57 22.05 15.42
N SER A 14 37.57 21.17 15.29
CA SER A 14 37.33 20.02 16.18
C SER A 14 38.12 18.77 15.81
N TYR A 15 38.99 18.87 14.79
CA TYR A 15 39.85 17.78 14.32
C TYR A 15 40.78 17.31 15.43
N THR A 16 40.78 16.02 15.67
CA THR A 16 41.60 15.36 16.69
C THR A 16 42.14 14.07 16.11
N GLU A 17 43.36 13.66 16.48
CA GLU A 17 43.93 12.36 16.08
C GLU A 17 43.03 11.15 16.46
N SER A 18 42.04 11.36 17.33
CA SER A 18 41.04 10.37 17.74
C SER A 18 39.72 10.41 16.95
N GLY A 19 39.65 11.04 15.77
CA GLY A 19 38.48 10.99 14.87
C GLY A 19 38.57 9.84 13.85
N LEU A 20 37.57 9.67 12.99
CA LEU A 20 37.58 8.71 11.89
C LEU A 20 38.57 9.13 10.80
N THR A 21 39.26 8.15 10.25
CA THR A 21 40.00 8.28 8.99
C THR A 21 39.16 7.70 7.85
N PHE A 22 39.28 8.29 6.66
CA PHE A 22 38.54 7.87 5.46
C PHE A 22 39.50 7.71 4.28
N SER A 23 39.48 6.54 3.64
CA SER A 23 40.23 6.29 2.42
C SER A 23 39.45 6.74 1.18
N ARG A 24 40.13 7.33 0.19
CA ARG A 24 39.58 7.54 -1.14
C ARG A 24 39.53 6.23 -1.92
N PHE A 25 38.39 5.94 -2.54
CA PHE A 25 38.19 4.73 -3.34
C PHE A 25 37.72 5.08 -4.74
N TYR A 26 36.64 5.86 -4.87
CA TYR A 26 36.10 6.27 -6.17
C TYR A 26 36.63 7.62 -6.65
N THR A 27 37.05 8.48 -5.73
CA THR A 27 37.29 9.90 -6.02
C THR A 27 38.77 10.25 -6.10
N THR A 28 39.07 11.31 -6.86
CA THR A 28 40.41 11.87 -6.96
C THR A 28 40.48 13.16 -6.13
N PRO A 29 41.57 13.40 -5.36
CA PRO A 29 41.74 14.64 -4.61
C PRO A 29 41.58 15.89 -5.48
N GLU A 30 40.96 16.93 -4.93
CA GLU A 30 40.73 18.25 -5.57
C GLU A 30 39.80 18.23 -6.81
N VAL A 31 39.20 17.10 -7.14
CA VAL A 31 38.22 16.97 -8.23
C VAL A 31 36.83 16.79 -7.61
N ASP A 32 35.88 17.67 -7.95
CA ASP A 32 34.48 17.51 -7.52
C ASP A 32 33.83 16.37 -8.32
N PRO A 33 33.41 15.27 -7.68
CA PRO A 33 32.81 14.13 -8.38
C PRO A 33 31.54 14.47 -9.17
N LEU A 34 30.88 15.59 -8.85
CA LEU A 34 29.72 16.06 -9.59
C LEU A 34 30.11 16.70 -10.93
N GLU A 35 31.34 17.14 -11.12
CA GLU A 35 31.82 17.74 -12.37
C GLU A 35 32.46 16.73 -13.34
N ASP A 36 32.74 15.51 -12.87
CA ASP A 36 33.36 14.43 -13.67
C ASP A 36 32.38 13.69 -14.60
N LEU A 37 31.08 14.01 -14.50
CA LEU A 37 30.02 13.38 -15.29
C LEU A 37 29.56 14.25 -16.45
N VAL A 38 29.04 13.61 -17.49
CA VAL A 38 28.36 14.29 -18.59
C VAL A 38 26.89 14.45 -18.24
N TYR A 39 26.38 15.69 -18.29
CA TYR A 39 24.99 16.03 -17.98
C TYR A 39 24.19 16.36 -19.23
N GLU A 40 22.88 16.17 -19.14
CA GLU A 40 21.93 16.66 -20.13
C GLU A 40 20.69 17.25 -19.46
N LYS A 41 19.99 18.09 -20.22
CA LYS A 41 18.74 18.70 -19.80
C LYS A 41 17.57 17.92 -20.37
N ARG A 42 16.65 17.51 -19.52
CA ARG A 42 15.42 16.80 -19.89
C ARG A 42 14.21 17.55 -19.36
N THR A 43 13.04 17.20 -19.89
CA THR A 43 11.77 17.61 -19.31
C THR A 43 11.29 16.49 -18.40
N ALA A 44 10.89 16.83 -17.19
CA ALA A 44 10.27 15.90 -16.26
C ALA A 44 8.76 16.11 -16.23
N GLU A 45 7.99 15.03 -16.41
CA GLU A 45 6.53 15.09 -16.48
C GLU A 45 5.89 13.98 -15.67
N VAL A 46 4.86 14.32 -14.91
CA VAL A 46 3.99 13.33 -14.24
C VAL A 46 2.55 13.65 -14.62
N PRO A 47 1.85 12.74 -15.34
CA PRO A 47 0.45 12.94 -15.71
C PRO A 47 -0.47 13.01 -14.48
N SER A 48 -1.63 13.63 -14.65
CA SER A 48 -2.58 13.95 -13.58
C SER A 48 -3.46 12.78 -13.19
N ARG A 49 -3.61 12.60 -11.86
CA ARG A 49 -4.77 12.02 -11.12
C ARG A 49 -5.90 11.40 -11.95
N ASP A 50 -6.71 12.33 -12.42
CA ASP A 50 -8.08 12.08 -12.81
C ASP A 50 -8.22 12.14 -14.33
N ASP A 51 -7.15 12.55 -15.02
CA ASP A 51 -7.14 12.84 -16.45
C ASP A 51 -5.70 12.74 -16.99
N PRO A 52 -5.33 11.62 -17.63
CA PRO A 52 -4.01 11.43 -18.23
C PRO A 52 -3.66 12.46 -19.32
N THR A 53 -4.63 13.24 -19.79
CA THR A 53 -4.40 14.35 -20.73
C THR A 53 -3.93 15.65 -20.05
N LYS A 54 -3.99 15.70 -18.70
CA LYS A 54 -3.47 16.79 -17.87
C LYS A 54 -2.19 16.34 -17.18
N MET A 55 -1.31 17.28 -16.82
CA MET A 55 -0.08 17.00 -16.07
C MET A 55 -0.24 17.45 -14.61
N GLU A 56 0.06 16.56 -13.65
CA GLU A 56 0.18 16.89 -12.22
C GLU A 56 1.46 17.67 -11.94
N PHE A 57 2.52 17.31 -12.68
CA PHE A 57 3.83 17.91 -12.57
C PHE A 57 4.44 18.06 -13.95
N HIS A 58 5.03 19.22 -14.21
CA HIS A 58 5.80 19.49 -15.41
C HIS A 58 6.94 20.43 -15.06
N MET A 59 8.15 20.07 -15.46
CA MET A 59 9.34 20.89 -15.26
C MET A 59 10.31 20.70 -16.43
N GLU A 60 10.54 21.77 -17.19
CA GLU A 60 11.54 21.78 -18.25
C GLU A 60 12.95 22.00 -17.69
N ASN A 61 13.97 21.68 -18.50
CA ASN A 61 15.37 22.00 -18.21
C ASN A 61 15.93 21.37 -16.93
N VAL A 62 15.47 20.17 -16.58
CA VAL A 62 15.99 19.37 -15.47
C VAL A 62 17.35 18.81 -15.87
N GLU A 63 18.41 19.21 -15.16
CA GLU A 63 19.78 18.76 -15.38
C GLU A 63 20.10 17.51 -14.55
N VAL A 64 20.42 16.41 -15.23
CA VAL A 64 20.79 15.12 -14.63
C VAL A 64 21.96 14.49 -15.38
N PRO A 65 22.71 13.56 -14.77
CA PRO A 65 23.71 12.78 -15.50
C PRO A 65 23.06 12.07 -16.69
N LYS A 66 23.77 12.03 -17.82
CA LYS A 66 23.31 11.36 -19.04
C LYS A 66 23.00 9.87 -18.82
N SER A 67 23.65 9.24 -17.85
CA SER A 67 23.45 7.84 -17.47
C SER A 67 22.11 7.57 -16.77
N TRP A 68 21.46 8.57 -16.19
CA TRP A 68 20.19 8.38 -15.49
C TRP A 68 19.07 8.05 -16.47
N SER A 69 18.07 7.28 -16.05
CA SER A 69 16.86 7.06 -16.84
C SER A 69 15.91 8.28 -16.82
N GLN A 70 14.95 8.31 -17.74
CA GLN A 70 13.86 9.31 -17.69
C GLN A 70 13.03 9.15 -16.40
N ASN A 71 12.80 7.92 -15.93
CA ASN A 71 12.06 7.67 -14.70
C ASN A 71 12.80 8.22 -13.46
N ALA A 72 14.11 8.04 -13.35
CA ALA A 72 14.90 8.65 -12.29
C ALA A 72 14.85 10.19 -12.35
N THR A 73 14.84 10.75 -13.57
CA THR A 73 14.68 12.19 -13.83
C THR A 73 13.31 12.70 -13.34
N ASP A 74 12.23 12.00 -13.68
CA ASP A 74 10.88 12.36 -13.27
C ASP A 74 10.72 12.27 -11.76
N ILE A 75 11.30 11.25 -11.11
CA ILE A 75 11.26 11.08 -9.66
C ILE A 75 12.02 12.17 -8.93
N ILE A 76 13.29 12.44 -9.29
CA ILE A 76 14.07 13.47 -8.59
C ILE A 76 13.44 14.85 -8.75
N ALA A 77 12.98 15.16 -9.96
CA ALA A 77 12.36 16.44 -10.24
C ALA A 77 11.01 16.53 -9.51
N SER A 78 10.08 15.61 -9.70
CA SER A 78 8.73 15.75 -9.13
C SER A 78 8.67 15.64 -7.61
N LYS A 79 9.57 14.87 -6.98
CA LYS A 79 9.52 14.58 -5.54
C LYS A 79 10.59 15.31 -4.72
N TYR A 80 11.84 15.39 -5.20
CA TYR A 80 12.97 15.75 -4.33
C TYR A 80 13.52 17.15 -4.54
N PHE A 81 13.30 17.76 -5.70
CA PHE A 81 13.67 19.15 -5.92
C PHE A 81 12.83 20.08 -5.05
N LYS A 82 13.49 20.96 -4.31
CA LYS A 82 12.85 22.09 -3.62
C LYS A 82 12.17 22.97 -4.66
N LYS A 83 10.89 23.28 -4.41
CA LYS A 83 9.99 23.96 -5.36
C LYS A 83 9.88 25.47 -5.21
N SER A 84 10.52 26.03 -4.18
CA SER A 84 10.44 27.45 -3.87
C SER A 84 11.61 27.89 -3.02
N GLU A 85 11.87 29.20 -2.95
CA GLU A 85 12.82 29.82 -2.01
C GLU A 85 14.30 29.47 -2.25
N VAL A 86 14.65 28.80 -3.36
CA VAL A 86 16.05 28.57 -3.75
C VAL A 86 16.66 29.87 -4.29
N PRO A 87 17.72 30.41 -3.69
CA PRO A 87 18.33 31.66 -4.14
C PRO A 87 18.93 31.54 -5.55
N GLY A 88 18.79 32.59 -6.36
CA GLY A 88 19.46 32.70 -7.67
C GLY A 88 18.75 32.04 -8.84
N ASP A 89 17.68 31.26 -8.61
CA ASP A 89 16.80 30.75 -9.65
C ASP A 89 15.55 31.65 -9.81
N PRO A 90 15.11 32.00 -11.04
CA PRO A 90 13.95 32.88 -11.25
C PRO A 90 12.64 32.37 -10.65
N GLU A 91 12.46 31.05 -10.57
CA GLU A 91 11.28 30.41 -9.98
C GLU A 91 11.55 29.93 -8.53
N GLY A 92 12.80 30.09 -8.07
CA GLY A 92 13.25 29.67 -6.76
C GLY A 92 13.24 28.16 -6.59
N THR A 93 13.49 27.37 -7.65
CA THR A 93 13.43 25.90 -7.59
C THR A 93 14.80 25.26 -7.87
N GLU A 94 15.05 24.10 -7.26
CA GLU A 94 16.14 23.21 -7.70
C GLU A 94 15.80 22.69 -9.11
N ARG A 95 16.81 22.67 -9.99
CA ARG A 95 16.70 22.22 -11.39
C ARG A 95 17.78 21.23 -11.78
N SER A 96 18.72 20.92 -10.89
CA SER A 96 19.82 20.01 -11.14
C SER A 96 19.96 18.96 -10.03
N ALA A 97 20.23 17.71 -10.40
CA ALA A 97 20.56 16.66 -9.43
C ALA A 97 21.78 17.04 -8.58
N LYS A 98 22.72 17.80 -9.14
CA LYS A 98 23.90 18.31 -8.42
C LYS A 98 23.49 19.10 -7.17
N GLN A 99 22.49 19.96 -7.28
CA GLN A 99 22.05 20.84 -6.19
C GLN A 99 21.57 20.05 -4.98
N VAL A 100 20.72 19.04 -5.21
CA VAL A 100 20.17 18.19 -4.15
C VAL A 100 21.27 17.36 -3.49
N ILE A 101 22.14 16.76 -4.29
CA ILE A 101 23.22 15.90 -3.79
C ILE A 101 24.24 16.72 -3.01
N SER A 102 24.64 17.88 -3.53
CA SER A 102 25.49 18.84 -2.86
C SER A 102 24.95 19.22 -1.48
N ARG A 103 23.68 19.64 -1.37
CA ARG A 103 23.16 20.06 -0.06
C ARG A 103 23.14 18.92 0.96
N VAL A 104 22.88 17.68 0.54
CA VAL A 104 22.90 16.54 1.45
C VAL A 104 24.33 16.24 1.90
N ALA A 105 25.27 16.09 0.96
CA ALA A 105 26.65 15.73 1.29
C ALA A 105 27.37 16.84 2.09
N GLU A 106 27.24 18.10 1.68
CA GLU A 106 27.87 19.25 2.33
C GLU A 106 27.33 19.46 3.75
N ALA A 107 26.02 19.32 3.97
CA ALA A 107 25.43 19.42 5.31
C ALA A 107 25.86 18.26 6.21
N THR A 108 25.98 17.04 5.66
CA THR A 108 26.47 15.87 6.40
C THR A 108 27.90 16.09 6.86
N LYS A 109 28.79 16.51 5.95
CA LYS A 109 30.18 16.85 6.30
C LYS A 109 30.22 17.96 7.35
N SER A 110 29.54 19.08 7.10
CA SER A 110 29.61 20.25 7.98
C SER A 110 29.18 19.92 9.41
N PHE A 111 28.10 19.15 9.58
CA PHE A 111 27.67 18.69 10.90
C PHE A 111 28.64 17.65 11.50
N GLY A 112 29.16 16.73 10.69
CA GLY A 112 30.19 15.77 11.10
C GLY A 112 31.47 16.45 11.60
N GLU A 113 31.93 17.51 10.93
CA GLU A 113 33.02 18.37 11.39
C GLU A 113 32.63 19.05 12.70
N GLU A 114 31.45 19.66 12.80
CA GLU A 114 31.00 20.34 14.02
C GLU A 114 30.99 19.41 15.25
N ARG A 115 30.75 18.11 15.04
CA ARG A 115 30.69 17.08 16.09
C ARG A 115 32.01 16.31 16.28
N GLY A 116 32.95 16.46 15.36
CA GLY A 116 34.28 15.86 15.46
C GLY A 116 34.31 14.40 15.06
N TYR A 117 33.53 14.02 14.04
CA TYR A 117 33.58 12.66 13.46
C TYR A 117 34.88 12.41 12.71
N PHE A 118 35.49 13.44 12.11
CA PHE A 118 36.65 13.29 11.23
C PHE A 118 37.96 13.61 11.97
N ALA A 119 39.00 12.81 11.72
CA ALA A 119 40.32 13.03 12.29
C ALA A 119 41.00 14.27 11.71
N THR A 120 40.82 14.51 10.40
CA THR A 120 41.41 15.64 9.69
C THR A 120 40.42 16.30 8.72
N VAL A 121 40.79 17.49 8.22
CA VAL A 121 40.05 18.17 7.13
C VAL A 121 40.05 17.31 5.85
N GLU A 122 41.14 16.57 5.61
CA GLU A 122 41.26 15.70 4.45
C GLU A 122 40.30 14.50 4.53
N ASP A 123 40.11 13.94 5.72
CA ASP A 123 39.12 12.88 5.95
C ASP A 123 37.69 13.39 5.73
N ALA A 124 37.38 14.59 6.24
CA ALA A 124 36.07 15.22 6.06
C ALA A 124 35.78 15.50 4.58
N GLN A 125 36.78 16.01 3.84
CA GLN A 125 36.64 16.24 2.40
C GLN A 125 36.53 14.93 1.62
N THR A 126 37.33 13.93 1.96
CA THR A 126 37.28 12.60 1.35
C THR A 126 35.89 11.98 1.52
N PHE A 127 35.34 12.04 2.74
CA PHE A 127 33.99 11.57 3.01
C PHE A 127 32.93 12.29 2.15
N GLU A 128 33.01 13.62 2.04
CA GLU A 128 32.08 14.40 1.22
C GLU A 128 32.15 14.00 -0.27
N ASP A 129 33.36 13.85 -0.80
CA ASP A 129 33.59 13.50 -2.19
C ASP A 129 33.06 12.07 -2.48
N GLU A 130 33.42 11.10 -1.65
CA GLU A 130 32.95 9.72 -1.77
C GLU A 130 31.41 9.63 -1.68
N LEU A 131 30.81 10.38 -0.75
CA LEU A 131 29.36 10.45 -0.63
C LEU A 131 28.70 11.08 -1.87
N LYS A 132 29.24 12.18 -2.40
CA LYS A 132 28.77 12.80 -3.65
C LYS A 132 28.82 11.81 -4.80
N TYR A 133 29.94 11.11 -4.97
CA TYR A 133 30.11 10.10 -6.00
C TYR A 133 29.06 8.99 -5.89
N MET A 134 28.86 8.44 -4.69
CA MET A 134 27.91 7.34 -4.47
C MET A 134 26.46 7.76 -4.77
N LEU A 135 26.06 8.96 -4.36
CA LEU A 135 24.70 9.46 -4.58
C LEU A 135 24.43 9.78 -6.05
N ILE A 136 25.36 10.45 -6.75
CA ILE A 136 25.17 10.83 -8.17
C ILE A 136 25.21 9.62 -9.11
N ASN A 137 26.02 8.61 -8.79
CA ASN A 137 26.12 7.37 -9.56
C ASN A 137 25.11 6.29 -9.14
N GLN A 138 24.16 6.62 -8.25
CA GLN A 138 23.10 5.73 -7.77
C GLN A 138 23.62 4.44 -7.10
N HIS A 139 24.76 4.51 -6.38
CA HIS A 139 25.28 3.41 -5.55
C HIS A 139 24.42 3.19 -4.30
N ALA A 140 23.88 4.26 -3.75
CA ALA A 140 22.97 4.23 -2.62
C ALA A 140 22.03 5.42 -2.62
N ALA A 141 20.93 5.31 -1.89
CA ALA A 141 20.03 6.42 -1.62
C ALA A 141 19.53 6.38 -0.18
N PHE A 142 19.46 7.55 0.45
CA PHE A 142 18.78 7.72 1.74
C PHE A 142 17.27 7.68 1.59
N ASN A 143 16.54 7.51 2.70
CA ASN A 143 15.09 7.60 2.69
C ASN A 143 14.58 8.97 2.24
N SER A 144 13.37 8.99 1.68
CA SER A 144 12.78 10.19 1.08
C SER A 144 12.80 11.46 1.96
N PRO A 145 12.49 11.40 3.28
CA PRO A 145 12.62 12.58 4.15
C PRO A 145 13.99 13.29 4.15
N VAL A 146 15.10 12.57 3.99
CA VAL A 146 16.45 13.20 3.84
C VAL A 146 16.46 14.07 2.59
N TRP A 147 16.04 13.51 1.46
CA TRP A 147 15.97 14.23 0.19
C TRP A 147 15.00 15.42 0.24
N PHE A 148 13.91 15.37 1.01
CA PHE A 148 12.98 16.50 1.11
C PHE A 148 13.55 17.68 1.90
N ASN A 149 14.21 17.41 3.03
CA ASN A 149 14.38 18.42 4.07
C ASN A 149 15.85 18.73 4.43
N TYR A 150 16.78 17.82 4.21
CA TYR A 150 18.14 17.92 4.75
C TYR A 150 19.02 18.91 3.98
N GLY A 151 19.79 19.74 4.70
CA GLY A 151 20.73 20.70 4.09
C GLY A 151 20.10 21.93 3.45
N LEU A 152 18.78 22.14 3.55
CA LEU A 152 18.10 23.32 2.98
C LEU A 152 18.55 24.62 3.66
N LYS A 153 18.73 24.60 4.99
CA LYS A 153 19.28 25.74 5.72
C LYS A 153 20.74 25.96 5.37
N ASP A 154 21.54 24.90 5.39
CA ASP A 154 22.99 24.96 5.19
C ASP A 154 23.35 25.48 3.80
N LYS A 155 22.65 24.99 2.76
CA LYS A 155 22.92 25.36 1.37
C LYS A 155 22.25 26.67 0.95
N TYR A 156 21.01 26.91 1.38
CA TYR A 156 20.18 27.99 0.83
C TYR A 156 19.75 29.03 1.88
N GLY A 157 20.06 28.84 3.16
CA GLY A 157 19.60 29.72 4.24
C GLY A 157 18.10 29.61 4.53
N ILE A 158 17.43 28.57 4.03
CA ILE A 158 15.98 28.38 4.19
C ILE A 158 15.68 27.93 5.62
N THR A 159 14.88 28.72 6.34
CA THR A 159 14.38 28.41 7.68
C THR A 159 12.85 28.31 7.68
N GLY A 160 12.31 27.66 8.72
CA GLY A 160 10.88 27.36 8.80
C GLY A 160 10.15 28.13 9.90
N LYS A 161 8.89 27.75 10.12
CA LYS A 161 8.18 28.04 11.37
C LYS A 161 8.46 26.93 12.39
N PRO A 162 8.30 27.19 13.70
CA PRO A 162 8.32 26.14 14.71
C PRO A 162 7.32 25.04 14.37
N THR A 163 7.79 23.79 14.38
CA THR A 163 7.01 22.61 13.98
C THR A 163 6.39 21.88 15.16
N GLY A 164 6.89 22.15 16.38
CA GLY A 164 6.59 21.37 17.58
C GLY A 164 7.44 20.11 17.71
N ASN A 165 8.44 19.92 16.85
CA ASN A 165 9.42 18.85 16.97
C ASN A 165 10.48 19.15 18.04
N TRP A 166 11.19 18.12 18.44
CA TRP A 166 12.23 18.11 19.47
C TRP A 166 13.56 17.66 18.88
N THR A 167 14.67 18.18 19.38
CA THR A 167 16.04 17.88 18.92
C THR A 167 16.98 17.81 20.12
N TRP A 168 18.13 17.17 19.95
CA TRP A 168 19.20 17.19 20.95
C TRP A 168 19.99 18.50 20.88
N ASP A 169 20.18 19.17 22.03
CA ASP A 169 21.03 20.36 22.16
C ASP A 169 22.36 19.97 22.81
N PHE A 170 23.44 20.00 22.02
CA PHE A 170 24.77 19.62 22.50
C PHE A 170 25.39 20.59 23.52
N GLN A 171 24.96 21.85 23.57
CA GLN A 171 25.48 22.79 24.56
C GLN A 171 24.83 22.55 25.92
N LYS A 172 23.54 22.23 25.92
CA LYS A 172 22.77 21.97 27.14
C LYS A 172 22.79 20.52 27.59
N GLN A 173 23.13 19.59 26.68
CA GLN A 173 23.06 18.14 26.89
C GLN A 173 21.64 17.71 27.28
N GLU A 174 20.64 18.29 26.62
CA GLU A 174 19.22 17.97 26.85
C GLU A 174 18.42 18.04 25.55
N VAL A 175 17.24 17.43 25.56
CA VAL A 175 16.29 17.53 24.45
C VAL A 175 15.54 18.86 24.56
N VAL A 176 15.48 19.61 23.47
CA VAL A 176 14.81 20.92 23.40
C VAL A 176 13.85 20.96 22.22
N LEU A 177 12.91 21.91 22.24
CA LEU A 177 12.08 22.19 21.07
C LEU A 177 12.97 22.73 19.93
N ALA A 178 12.79 22.16 18.74
CA ALA A 178 13.44 22.66 17.53
C ALA A 178 12.94 24.08 17.22
N GLU A 179 13.87 24.98 16.88
CA GLU A 179 13.58 26.37 16.57
C GLU A 179 12.64 26.49 15.35
N ASP A 180 12.93 25.70 14.32
CA ASP A 180 12.17 25.65 13.08
C ASP A 180 12.31 24.29 12.35
N GLY A 181 11.54 24.13 11.27
CA GLY A 181 11.47 22.87 10.53
C GLY A 181 12.64 22.52 9.61
N TYR A 182 13.61 23.40 9.40
CA TYR A 182 14.75 23.19 8.50
C TYR A 182 16.11 23.35 9.19
N THR A 183 16.19 24.01 10.36
CA THR A 183 17.42 24.02 11.18
C THR A 183 17.76 22.64 11.71
N ASN A 184 16.79 21.93 12.28
CA ASN A 184 16.89 20.51 12.63
C ASN A 184 15.75 19.80 11.90
N PRO A 185 15.96 19.36 10.65
CA PRO A 185 14.88 18.84 9.84
C PRO A 185 14.39 17.48 10.33
N GLN A 186 13.10 17.20 10.13
CA GLN A 186 12.60 15.82 10.26
C GLN A 186 13.09 15.03 9.04
N ILE A 187 13.93 14.01 9.27
CA ILE A 187 14.56 13.24 8.18
C ILE A 187 14.48 11.72 8.35
N SER A 188 13.88 11.23 9.45
CA SER A 188 13.67 9.79 9.68
C SER A 188 12.39 9.32 8.97
N ALA A 189 12.39 8.11 8.40
CA ALA A 189 11.20 7.59 7.72
C ALA A 189 10.29 6.76 8.64
N CYS A 190 10.88 6.09 9.64
CA CYS A 190 10.21 5.06 10.42
C CYS A 190 10.17 5.42 11.89
N PHE A 191 8.99 5.30 12.49
CA PHE A 191 8.75 5.58 13.91
C PHE A 191 8.00 4.43 14.57
N ILE A 192 8.35 4.17 15.83
CA ILE A 192 7.58 3.34 16.73
C ILE A 192 7.10 4.23 17.86
N LEU A 193 5.79 4.23 18.12
CA LEU A 193 5.18 5.05 19.15
C LEU A 193 4.51 4.16 20.21
N GLY A 194 4.74 4.52 21.46
CA GLY A 194 4.15 3.84 22.61
C GLY A 194 2.84 4.51 23.05
N SER A 195 1.99 3.72 23.69
CA SER A 195 0.82 4.25 24.39
C SER A 195 0.63 3.60 25.76
N LYS A 196 0.00 4.33 26.67
CA LYS A 196 -0.48 3.86 27.98
C LYS A 196 -2.00 3.76 27.94
N ASP A 197 -2.58 2.95 28.81
CA ASP A 197 -4.03 2.76 28.93
C ASP A 197 -4.73 3.97 29.58
N SER A 198 -4.83 5.06 28.83
CA SER A 198 -5.51 6.30 29.21
C SER A 198 -5.93 7.10 27.98
N LEU A 199 -7.02 7.86 28.08
CA LEU A 199 -7.49 8.71 26.98
C LEU A 199 -6.41 9.72 26.54
N ASN A 200 -5.74 10.36 27.49
CA ASN A 200 -4.70 11.34 27.19
C ASN A 200 -3.54 10.71 26.40
N SER A 201 -3.04 9.55 26.82
CA SER A 201 -1.94 8.91 26.09
C SER A 201 -2.34 8.46 24.69
N MET A 202 -3.58 8.02 24.50
CA MET A 202 -4.10 7.68 23.16
C MET A 202 -4.22 8.92 22.26
N MET A 203 -4.61 10.07 22.82
CA MET A 203 -4.66 11.33 22.06
C MET A 203 -3.27 11.89 21.74
N GLU A 204 -2.30 11.77 22.66
CA GLU A 204 -0.90 12.15 22.37
C GLU A 204 -0.27 11.23 21.31
N LEU A 205 -0.58 9.93 21.33
CA LEU A 205 -0.20 9.02 20.24
C LEU A 205 -0.75 9.52 18.91
N GLN A 206 -2.06 9.79 18.83
CA GLN A 206 -2.68 10.29 17.60
C GLN A 206 -2.05 11.60 17.13
N LYS A 207 -1.81 12.55 18.05
CA LYS A 207 -1.17 13.82 17.73
C LYS A 207 0.24 13.64 17.15
N ALA A 208 1.03 12.73 17.72
CA ALA A 208 2.35 12.41 17.21
C ALA A 208 2.28 11.80 15.79
N GLU A 209 1.34 10.89 15.54
CA GLU A 209 1.12 10.31 14.20
C GLU A 209 0.71 11.36 13.17
N VAL A 210 -0.24 12.25 13.50
CA VAL A 210 -0.66 13.35 12.64
C VAL A 210 0.53 14.25 12.27
N ASN A 211 1.39 14.57 13.24
CA ASN A 211 2.59 15.37 13.00
C ASN A 211 3.58 14.64 12.08
N LEU A 212 3.72 13.33 12.18
CA LEU A 212 4.60 12.53 11.32
C LEU A 212 4.08 12.41 9.88
N PHE A 213 2.78 12.17 9.71
CA PHE A 213 2.17 12.04 8.38
C PHE A 213 2.34 13.31 7.55
N ARG A 214 2.36 14.49 8.19
CA ARG A 214 2.66 15.76 7.54
C ARG A 214 4.02 15.77 6.81
N TYR A 215 5.03 15.08 7.35
CA TYR A 215 6.39 15.01 6.77
C TYR A 215 6.60 13.78 5.87
N GLY A 216 5.55 12.99 5.64
CA GLY A 216 5.62 11.77 4.83
C GLY A 216 6.32 10.62 5.56
N SER A 217 6.33 10.62 6.89
CA SER A 217 6.93 9.57 7.70
C SER A 217 5.86 8.62 8.24
N GLY A 218 6.23 7.37 8.46
CA GLY A 218 5.32 6.32 8.90
C GLY A 218 5.51 5.96 10.37
N ALA A 219 4.41 5.59 11.05
CA ALA A 219 4.43 5.24 12.47
C ALA A 219 3.73 3.91 12.73
N GLY A 220 4.30 3.10 13.63
CA GLY A 220 3.66 1.88 14.11
C GLY A 220 3.52 1.86 15.63
N SER A 221 2.45 1.25 16.11
CA SER A 221 2.15 1.18 17.55
C SER A 221 1.56 -0.17 17.93
N ASN A 222 2.03 -0.73 19.06
CA ASN A 222 1.36 -1.85 19.70
C ASN A 222 0.37 -1.32 20.75
N VAL A 223 -0.92 -1.54 20.49
CA VAL A 223 -2.03 -1.01 21.30
C VAL A 223 -2.52 -2.02 22.35
N SER A 224 -1.83 -3.15 22.51
CA SER A 224 -2.23 -4.22 23.43
C SER A 224 -2.22 -3.84 24.90
N LYS A 225 -1.61 -2.71 25.27
CA LYS A 225 -1.64 -2.17 26.65
C LYS A 225 -3.02 -1.57 26.98
N ILE A 226 -3.80 -1.16 25.98
CA ILE A 226 -5.11 -0.54 26.17
C ILE A 226 -6.11 -1.61 26.61
N ARG A 227 -6.95 -1.29 27.60
CA ARG A 227 -7.92 -2.25 28.14
C ARG A 227 -8.98 -2.65 27.12
N GLY A 228 -9.35 -3.92 27.14
CA GLY A 228 -10.37 -4.50 26.27
C GLY A 228 -11.78 -4.01 26.59
N LYS A 229 -12.69 -4.24 25.65
CA LYS A 229 -14.13 -3.98 25.81
C LYS A 229 -14.69 -4.68 27.05
N GLY A 230 -15.47 -3.97 27.84
CA GLY A 230 -16.09 -4.50 29.06
C GLY A 230 -15.22 -4.43 30.32
N GLU A 231 -13.91 -4.16 30.20
CA GLU A 231 -13.05 -3.93 31.37
C GLU A 231 -13.42 -2.64 32.11
N LYS A 232 -13.24 -2.61 33.44
CA LYS A 232 -13.70 -1.49 34.29
C LYS A 232 -12.94 -0.20 34.02
N LEU A 233 -13.64 0.94 34.12
CA LEU A 233 -13.04 2.29 34.12
C LEU A 233 -12.84 2.81 35.55
N THR A 234 -11.80 3.61 35.78
CA THR A 234 -11.50 4.21 37.10
C THR A 234 -12.61 5.13 37.59
N ALA A 235 -13.27 5.85 36.68
CA ALA A 235 -14.37 6.78 37.00
C ALA A 235 -15.75 6.10 37.13
N GLY A 236 -15.80 4.76 37.07
CA GLY A 236 -17.05 4.00 36.94
C GLY A 236 -17.43 3.74 35.47
N GLY A 237 -18.20 2.67 35.23
CA GLY A 237 -18.53 2.20 33.88
C GLY A 237 -17.57 1.15 33.31
N ILE A 238 -17.74 0.86 32.03
CA ILE A 238 -16.99 -0.17 31.28
C ILE A 238 -16.34 0.45 30.04
N SER A 239 -15.18 -0.08 29.66
CA SER A 239 -14.43 0.33 28.47
C SER A 239 -15.20 0.00 27.19
N SER A 240 -15.10 0.89 26.20
CA SER A 240 -15.54 0.63 24.83
C SER A 240 -14.61 -0.31 24.06
N GLY A 241 -13.42 -0.60 24.61
CA GLY A 241 -12.36 -1.36 23.95
C GLY A 241 -11.51 -0.51 23.01
N VAL A 242 -10.52 -1.15 22.40
CA VAL A 242 -9.52 -0.52 21.52
C VAL A 242 -10.03 -0.31 20.09
N ILE A 243 -10.91 -1.19 19.60
CA ILE A 243 -11.37 -1.18 18.20
C ILE A 243 -12.04 0.15 17.77
N PRO A 244 -12.91 0.80 18.57
CA PRO A 244 -13.49 2.09 18.20
C PRO A 244 -12.45 3.19 18.02
N PHE A 245 -11.39 3.20 18.84
CA PHE A 245 -10.30 4.18 18.71
C PHE A 245 -9.51 3.95 17.42
N LEU A 246 -9.24 2.69 17.06
CA LEU A 246 -8.55 2.35 15.81
C LEU A 246 -9.30 2.85 14.58
N LYS A 247 -10.64 2.71 14.56
CA LYS A 247 -11.48 3.27 13.48
C LYS A 247 -11.38 4.79 13.39
N GLY A 248 -11.35 5.48 14.54
CA GLY A 248 -11.14 6.92 14.58
C GLY A 248 -9.75 7.34 14.08
N PHE A 249 -8.71 6.63 14.51
CA PHE A 249 -7.33 6.89 14.10
C PHE A 249 -7.13 6.66 12.59
N ASP A 250 -7.77 5.63 12.03
CA ASP A 250 -7.77 5.36 10.59
C ASP A 250 -8.44 6.49 9.79
N ALA A 251 -9.58 7.00 10.27
CA ALA A 251 -10.26 8.14 9.63
C ALA A 251 -9.39 9.42 9.65
N TRP A 252 -8.65 9.67 10.73
CA TRP A 252 -7.69 10.77 10.78
C TRP A 252 -6.52 10.56 9.81
N ALA A 253 -5.99 9.35 9.72
CA ALA A 253 -4.94 9.02 8.75
C ALA A 253 -5.42 9.25 7.31
N ALA A 254 -6.67 8.91 6.98
CA ALA A 254 -7.26 9.17 5.67
C ALA A 254 -7.39 10.67 5.36
N ALA A 255 -7.66 11.50 6.37
CA ALA A 255 -7.85 12.94 6.22
C ALA A 255 -6.54 13.72 6.00
N ILE A 256 -5.37 13.12 6.25
CA ILE A 256 -4.07 13.81 6.23
C ILE A 256 -3.24 13.31 5.05
N GLN A 257 -2.91 14.23 4.14
CA GLN A 257 -1.97 14.01 3.04
C GLN A 257 -0.78 14.98 3.19
N SER A 258 0.45 14.51 2.95
CA SER A 258 1.65 15.34 3.17
C SER A 258 1.79 16.44 2.11
N GLY A 259 1.76 17.71 2.53
CA GLY A 259 2.29 18.84 1.76
C GLY A 259 1.64 19.14 0.40
N GLY A 260 0.38 18.77 0.19
CA GLY A 260 -0.27 18.92 -1.12
C GLY A 260 0.28 17.97 -2.20
N THR A 261 1.09 16.99 -1.79
CA THR A 261 1.54 15.88 -2.62
C THR A 261 0.82 14.61 -2.20
N THR A 262 0.81 13.66 -3.11
CA THR A 262 -0.07 12.51 -3.12
C THR A 262 0.33 11.33 -2.20
N ARG A 263 1.13 11.56 -1.17
CA ARG A 263 1.60 10.49 -0.26
C ARG A 263 0.63 10.32 0.91
N ARG A 264 -0.04 9.15 0.94
CA ARG A 264 -0.93 8.72 2.03
C ARG A 264 -0.16 8.50 3.34
N ALA A 265 -0.85 8.67 4.46
CA ALA A 265 -0.36 8.28 5.78
C ALA A 265 0.00 6.79 5.81
N ALA A 266 1.15 6.44 6.40
CA ALA A 266 1.60 5.06 6.56
C ALA A 266 1.54 4.68 8.04
N LYS A 267 0.62 3.78 8.42
CA LYS A 267 0.37 3.41 9.81
C LYS A 267 0.48 1.89 10.00
N MET A 268 1.04 1.45 11.13
CA MET A 268 0.96 0.05 11.60
C MET A 268 0.24 -0.02 12.95
N VAL A 269 -0.68 -0.96 13.07
CA VAL A 269 -1.35 -1.28 14.33
C VAL A 269 -1.11 -2.74 14.67
N ILE A 270 -0.64 -2.97 15.90
CA ILE A 270 -0.29 -4.30 16.39
C ILE A 270 -1.15 -4.64 17.61
N LEU A 271 -1.70 -5.85 17.61
CA LEU A 271 -2.39 -6.43 18.76
C LEU A 271 -1.81 -7.81 19.08
N ASN A 272 -1.54 -8.07 20.36
CA ASN A 272 -1.04 -9.35 20.84
C ASN A 272 -2.16 -10.39 20.81
N HIS A 273 -1.79 -11.65 20.52
CA HIS A 273 -2.73 -12.78 20.40
C HIS A 273 -3.60 -13.01 21.64
N ASP A 274 -3.15 -12.57 22.82
CA ASP A 274 -3.82 -12.75 24.11
C ASP A 274 -4.74 -11.58 24.49
N HIS A 275 -4.89 -10.58 23.63
CA HIS A 275 -5.76 -9.45 23.91
C HIS A 275 -7.24 -9.87 23.87
N PRO A 276 -8.11 -9.37 24.78
CA PRO A 276 -9.54 -9.75 24.83
C PRO A 276 -10.34 -9.44 23.55
N GLU A 277 -9.86 -8.50 22.74
CA GLU A 277 -10.49 -8.11 21.45
C GLU A 277 -9.77 -8.70 20.21
N ILE A 278 -8.93 -9.74 20.39
CA ILE A 278 -8.12 -10.27 19.29
C ILE A 278 -8.94 -10.75 18.09
N LEU A 279 -10.07 -11.44 18.32
CA LEU A 279 -10.91 -11.95 17.25
C LEU A 279 -11.57 -10.83 16.43
N GLU A 280 -11.96 -9.72 17.08
CA GLU A 280 -12.52 -8.55 16.41
C GLU A 280 -11.45 -7.79 15.61
N PHE A 281 -10.23 -7.70 16.16
CA PHE A 281 -9.09 -7.10 15.48
C PHE A 281 -8.69 -7.85 14.20
N ILE A 282 -8.64 -9.19 14.25
CA ILE A 282 -8.34 -10.04 13.08
C ILE A 282 -9.35 -9.78 11.96
N ASP A 283 -10.64 -9.68 12.31
CA ASP A 283 -11.71 -9.47 11.33
C ASP A 283 -11.81 -8.04 10.79
N LEU A 284 -11.12 -7.06 11.39
CA LEU A 284 -11.37 -5.64 11.16
C LEU A 284 -11.26 -5.28 9.68
N LYS A 285 -10.16 -5.67 9.04
CA LYS A 285 -9.90 -5.38 7.62
C LYS A 285 -10.69 -6.28 6.67
N ALA A 286 -10.81 -7.58 6.98
CA ALA A 286 -11.61 -8.49 6.18
C ALA A 286 -13.09 -8.03 6.09
N LYS A 287 -13.66 -7.53 7.19
CA LYS A 287 -15.01 -6.93 7.19
C LYS A 287 -15.05 -5.64 6.38
N SER A 288 -14.06 -4.76 6.50
CA SER A 288 -13.98 -3.55 5.69
C SER A 288 -13.89 -3.87 4.19
N GLU A 289 -13.09 -4.85 3.79
CA GLU A 289 -12.96 -5.25 2.38
C GLU A 289 -14.27 -5.81 1.83
N ARG A 290 -15.01 -6.62 2.60
CA ARG A 290 -16.35 -7.08 2.19
C ARG A 290 -17.34 -5.93 1.98
N ILE A 291 -17.26 -4.88 2.79
CA ILE A 291 -18.09 -3.67 2.60
C ILE A 291 -17.67 -2.96 1.32
N VAL A 292 -16.37 -2.79 1.08
CA VAL A 292 -15.85 -2.19 -0.17
C VAL A 292 -16.33 -2.98 -1.39
N GLN A 293 -16.21 -4.30 -1.37
CA GLN A 293 -16.69 -5.17 -2.44
C GLN A 293 -18.20 -5.02 -2.68
N ALA A 294 -18.99 -4.90 -1.60
CA ALA A 294 -20.42 -4.64 -1.71
C ALA A 294 -20.71 -3.28 -2.35
N LEU A 295 -19.93 -2.23 -2.02
CA LEU A 295 -20.04 -0.92 -2.68
C LEU A 295 -19.66 -1.01 -4.15
N ILE A 296 -18.55 -1.66 -4.49
CA ILE A 296 -18.13 -1.84 -5.89
C ILE A 296 -19.21 -2.59 -6.68
N ALA A 297 -19.82 -3.62 -6.11
CA ALA A 297 -20.92 -4.36 -6.71
C ALA A 297 -22.20 -3.51 -6.93
N GLN A 298 -22.31 -2.35 -6.27
CA GLN A 298 -23.38 -1.36 -6.50
C GLN A 298 -22.96 -0.24 -7.47
N GLY A 299 -21.79 -0.35 -8.11
CA GLY A 299 -21.30 0.61 -9.11
C GLY A 299 -20.42 1.73 -8.56
N TYR A 300 -20.02 1.68 -7.28
CA TYR A 300 -19.04 2.63 -6.75
C TYR A 300 -17.66 2.37 -7.35
N ASN A 301 -16.88 3.44 -7.54
CA ASN A 301 -15.56 3.36 -8.16
C ASN A 301 -14.64 2.40 -7.38
N SER A 302 -14.14 1.36 -8.08
CA SER A 302 -13.27 0.31 -7.56
C SER A 302 -11.81 0.70 -7.46
N ASP A 303 -11.43 1.89 -7.92
CA ASP A 303 -10.10 2.43 -7.68
C ASP A 303 -9.81 2.46 -6.17
N PHE A 304 -8.58 2.18 -5.77
CA PHE A 304 -8.20 2.12 -4.35
C PHE A 304 -8.24 3.51 -3.67
N GLU A 305 -8.25 4.60 -4.44
CA GLU A 305 -8.55 5.97 -4.01
C GLU A 305 -9.99 6.39 -4.37
N GLY A 306 -10.75 5.51 -5.00
CA GLY A 306 -12.15 5.69 -5.34
C GLY A 306 -13.09 5.74 -4.14
N GLU A 307 -14.34 6.12 -4.39
CA GLU A 307 -15.37 6.32 -3.37
C GLU A 307 -15.58 5.07 -2.50
N ALA A 308 -15.51 3.87 -3.08
CA ALA A 308 -15.71 2.63 -2.33
C ALA A 308 -14.68 2.45 -1.21
N TYR A 309 -13.40 2.69 -1.49
CA TYR A 309 -12.32 2.54 -0.51
C TYR A 309 -12.22 3.73 0.45
N THR A 310 -12.55 4.95 0.00
CA THR A 310 -12.47 6.14 0.85
C THR A 310 -13.65 6.30 1.81
N ALA A 311 -14.81 5.70 1.51
CA ALA A 311 -15.98 5.72 2.38
C ALA A 311 -15.87 4.73 3.57
N VAL A 312 -14.96 3.75 3.50
CA VAL A 312 -14.89 2.64 4.47
C VAL A 312 -13.66 2.78 5.37
N THR A 313 -13.88 2.84 6.68
CA THR A 313 -12.79 2.84 7.68
C THR A 313 -12.03 1.52 7.74
N GLY A 314 -10.78 1.55 8.18
CA GLY A 314 -9.92 0.38 8.36
C GLY A 314 -9.00 0.11 7.19
N GLN A 315 -8.87 1.06 6.25
CA GLN A 315 -8.13 0.88 5.00
C GLN A 315 -6.72 1.49 5.03
N GLN A 316 -6.40 2.38 5.98
CA GLN A 316 -5.15 3.16 5.98
C GLN A 316 -4.02 2.50 6.78
N ALA A 317 -4.35 1.75 7.84
CA ALA A 317 -3.35 1.10 8.68
C ALA A 317 -3.04 -0.32 8.21
N ASN A 318 -1.77 -0.72 8.16
CA ASN A 318 -1.39 -2.13 8.16
C ASN A 318 -1.68 -2.74 9.54
N ASN A 319 -2.24 -3.95 9.57
CA ASN A 319 -2.53 -4.64 10.82
C ASN A 319 -1.59 -5.82 10.99
N SER A 320 -1.14 -6.09 12.21
CA SER A 320 -0.39 -7.29 12.53
C SER A 320 -0.80 -7.90 13.87
N VAL A 321 -0.91 -9.22 13.90
CA VAL A 321 -1.06 -9.98 15.14
C VAL A 321 0.32 -10.36 15.65
N ARG A 322 0.58 -10.09 16.93
CA ARG A 322 1.84 -10.43 17.58
C ARG A 322 1.69 -11.71 18.38
N VAL A 323 2.38 -12.76 17.94
CA VAL A 323 2.26 -14.14 18.47
C VAL A 323 3.52 -14.57 19.21
N THR A 324 3.36 -15.34 20.29
CA THR A 324 4.50 -15.91 21.03
C THR A 324 4.84 -17.31 20.52
N GLU A 325 6.05 -17.79 20.83
CA GLU A 325 6.45 -19.18 20.63
C GLU A 325 5.42 -20.16 21.23
N GLU A 326 4.96 -19.89 22.46
CA GLU A 326 3.95 -20.71 23.14
C GLU A 326 2.63 -20.78 22.36
N PHE A 327 2.17 -19.64 21.80
CA PHE A 327 0.96 -19.62 20.97
C PHE A 327 1.13 -20.52 19.74
N MET A 328 2.25 -20.39 19.02
CA MET A 328 2.50 -21.19 17.82
C MET A 328 2.60 -22.69 18.12
N GLN A 329 3.23 -23.06 19.23
CA GLN A 329 3.26 -24.45 19.71
C GLN A 329 1.86 -24.97 20.04
N LYS A 330 1.01 -24.16 20.68
CA LYS A 330 -0.38 -24.54 20.97
C LYS A 330 -1.22 -24.66 19.70
N ALA A 331 -1.04 -23.74 18.74
CA ALA A 331 -1.76 -23.74 17.47
C ALA A 331 -1.45 -25.01 16.65
N THR A 332 -0.18 -25.41 16.58
CA THR A 332 0.22 -26.66 15.90
C THR A 332 -0.35 -27.90 16.59
N LYS A 333 -0.42 -27.92 17.93
CA LYS A 333 -1.00 -29.03 18.70
C LYS A 333 -2.53 -29.02 18.81
N GLY A 334 -3.18 -27.90 18.50
CA GLY A 334 -4.64 -27.74 18.67
C GLY A 334 -5.05 -27.53 20.14
N GLU A 335 -4.17 -26.95 20.94
CA GLU A 335 -4.39 -26.68 22.37
C GLU A 335 -5.05 -25.31 22.60
N THR A 336 -5.61 -25.11 23.80
CA THR A 336 -6.28 -23.86 24.19
C THR A 336 -5.37 -22.91 24.96
N TYR A 337 -5.74 -21.63 24.96
CA TYR A 337 -5.13 -20.58 25.78
C TYR A 337 -6.18 -19.55 26.20
N PHE A 338 -5.86 -18.71 27.18
CA PHE A 338 -6.78 -17.66 27.62
C PHE A 338 -6.33 -16.29 27.11
N THR A 339 -7.29 -15.47 26.68
CA THR A 339 -7.07 -14.02 26.57
C THR A 339 -6.96 -13.41 27.97
N THR A 340 -6.18 -12.35 28.12
CA THR A 340 -5.83 -11.77 29.43
C THR A 340 -6.34 -10.33 29.58
N ALA A 341 -7.11 -10.06 30.63
CA ALA A 341 -7.54 -8.71 31.00
C ALA A 341 -6.33 -7.78 31.23
N ARG A 342 -6.37 -6.55 30.71
CA ARG A 342 -5.23 -5.61 30.86
C ARG A 342 -5.20 -4.90 32.21
N ILE A 343 -6.31 -4.90 32.95
CA ILE A 343 -6.39 -4.22 34.24
C ILE A 343 -5.92 -5.10 35.41
N ASP A 344 -6.35 -6.36 35.48
CA ASP A 344 -6.05 -7.23 36.62
C ASP A 344 -5.39 -8.57 36.25
N GLY A 345 -5.06 -8.76 34.97
CA GLY A 345 -4.34 -9.93 34.48
C GLY A 345 -5.14 -11.23 34.51
N LYS A 346 -6.47 -11.17 34.76
CA LYS A 346 -7.29 -12.38 34.83
C LYS A 346 -7.58 -12.95 33.44
N PRO A 347 -7.71 -14.28 33.32
CA PRO A 347 -8.28 -14.92 32.15
C PRO A 347 -9.69 -14.39 31.86
N ILE A 348 -9.98 -14.09 30.59
CA ILE A 348 -11.31 -13.66 30.12
C ILE A 348 -11.99 -14.76 29.32
N GLU A 349 -11.46 -15.07 28.13
CA GLU A 349 -12.03 -16.04 27.20
C GLU A 349 -11.01 -17.14 26.91
N GLU A 350 -11.45 -18.39 26.92
CA GLU A 350 -10.65 -19.54 26.48
C GLU A 350 -10.82 -19.72 24.97
N LEU A 351 -9.70 -19.72 24.23
CA LEU A 351 -9.67 -19.84 22.78
C LEU A 351 -8.84 -21.05 22.35
N ASN A 352 -9.22 -21.70 21.26
CA ASN A 352 -8.38 -22.68 20.59
C ASN A 352 -7.32 -21.97 19.74
N ALA A 353 -6.03 -22.21 20.01
CA ALA A 353 -4.96 -21.50 19.31
C ALA A 353 -4.92 -21.81 17.80
N ARG A 354 -5.33 -23.01 17.39
CA ARG A 354 -5.41 -23.39 15.97
C ARG A 354 -6.51 -22.61 15.26
N GLU A 355 -7.69 -22.54 15.85
CA GLU A 355 -8.82 -21.80 15.29
C GLU A 355 -8.50 -20.30 15.17
N VAL A 356 -7.74 -19.73 16.12
CA VAL A 356 -7.27 -18.34 16.02
C VAL A 356 -6.30 -18.16 14.84
N LEU A 357 -5.34 -19.09 14.66
CA LEU A 357 -4.41 -19.04 13.53
C LEU A 357 -5.12 -19.22 12.18
N GLU A 358 -6.07 -20.15 12.09
CA GLU A 358 -6.93 -20.34 10.91
C GLU A 358 -7.77 -19.09 10.61
N LYS A 359 -8.27 -18.40 11.66
CA LYS A 359 -8.99 -17.14 11.49
C LYS A 359 -8.09 -16.01 10.97
N ILE A 360 -6.84 -15.94 11.42
CA ILE A 360 -5.85 -15.00 10.86
C ILE A 360 -5.65 -15.31 9.38
N ALA A 361 -5.43 -16.57 9.03
CA ALA A 361 -5.24 -17.00 7.65
C ALA A 361 -6.45 -16.71 6.76
N GLN A 362 -7.68 -16.90 7.27
CA GLN A 362 -8.91 -16.54 6.55
C GLN A 362 -9.03 -15.02 6.33
N ALA A 363 -8.69 -14.20 7.33
CA ALA A 363 -8.73 -12.74 7.17
C ALA A 363 -7.72 -12.25 6.12
N VAL A 364 -6.53 -12.87 6.08
CA VAL A 364 -5.51 -12.60 5.06
C VAL A 364 -5.94 -13.08 3.69
N TYR A 365 -6.57 -14.26 3.59
CA TYR A 365 -7.18 -14.72 2.35
C TYR A 365 -8.17 -13.68 1.80
N ASP A 366 -9.00 -13.11 2.68
CA ASP A 366 -10.05 -12.16 2.31
C ASP A 366 -9.55 -10.73 2.01
N SER A 367 -8.39 -10.32 2.56
CA SER A 367 -7.99 -8.89 2.55
C SER A 367 -6.49 -8.59 2.45
N GLY A 368 -5.62 -9.58 2.60
CA GLY A 368 -4.17 -9.42 2.72
C GLY A 368 -3.66 -9.02 4.11
N ASP A 369 -4.55 -8.88 5.10
CA ASP A 369 -4.24 -8.51 6.48
C ASP A 369 -5.02 -9.40 7.47
N PRO A 370 -4.52 -9.59 8.71
CA PRO A 370 -3.31 -9.00 9.28
C PRO A 370 -2.03 -9.82 8.99
N GLY A 371 -0.86 -9.16 9.00
CA GLY A 371 0.43 -9.84 9.08
C GLY A 371 0.67 -10.52 10.45
N ILE A 372 1.75 -11.28 10.58
CA ILE A 372 2.17 -11.89 11.85
C ILE A 372 3.56 -11.37 12.27
N GLN A 373 3.71 -11.04 13.55
CA GLN A 373 4.99 -10.73 14.20
C GLN A 373 5.32 -11.79 15.26
N PHE A 374 6.49 -12.43 15.14
CA PHE A 374 6.93 -13.50 16.03
C PHE A 374 7.67 -12.92 17.23
N ASP A 375 6.91 -12.61 18.26
CA ASP A 375 7.32 -11.83 19.41
C ASP A 375 8.55 -12.38 20.16
N THR A 376 8.59 -13.71 20.33
CA THR A 376 9.69 -14.40 21.00
C THR A 376 10.97 -14.28 20.17
N THR A 377 10.92 -14.60 18.87
CA THR A 377 12.05 -14.47 17.94
C THR A 377 12.57 -13.04 17.89
N ILE A 378 11.69 -12.05 17.82
CA ILE A 378 12.06 -10.62 17.82
C ILE A 378 12.89 -10.28 19.06
N ASN A 379 12.40 -10.64 20.26
CA ASN A 379 13.08 -10.30 21.50
C ASN A 379 14.32 -11.18 21.79
N GLU A 380 14.44 -12.36 21.17
CA GLU A 380 15.65 -13.20 21.25
C GLU A 380 16.84 -12.61 20.48
N TRP A 381 16.56 -11.74 19.50
CA TRP A 381 17.56 -11.00 18.72
C TRP A 381 17.63 -9.53 19.14
N HIS A 382 17.09 -9.18 20.30
CA HIS A 382 17.10 -7.81 20.83
C HIS A 382 18.42 -7.53 21.56
N PRO A 383 19.25 -6.58 21.08
CA PRO A 383 20.56 -6.34 21.66
C PRO A 383 20.52 -5.42 22.90
N VAL A 384 19.39 -4.72 23.17
CA VAL A 384 19.27 -3.78 24.31
C VAL A 384 18.08 -4.05 25.25
N PRO A 385 17.93 -5.29 25.77
CA PRO A 385 16.78 -5.69 26.58
C PRO A 385 16.72 -5.02 27.97
N ASN A 386 17.83 -4.50 28.49
CA ASN A 386 17.86 -3.87 29.82
C ASN A 386 17.26 -2.45 29.82
N VAL A 387 17.13 -1.82 28.65
CA VAL A 387 16.42 -0.53 28.48
C VAL A 387 14.91 -0.74 28.46
N GLY A 388 14.48 -1.76 27.73
CA GLY A 388 13.06 -2.02 27.49
C GLY A 388 12.85 -3.14 26.50
N ARG A 389 11.57 -3.45 26.28
CA ARG A 389 11.13 -4.55 25.42
C ARG A 389 10.69 -4.03 24.05
N ILE A 390 11.05 -4.75 22.98
CA ILE A 390 10.50 -4.49 21.65
C ILE A 390 9.05 -4.97 21.62
N ASN A 391 8.11 -4.03 21.45
CA ASN A 391 6.67 -4.35 21.41
C ASN A 391 6.05 -4.19 20.03
N ALA A 392 6.69 -3.41 19.15
CA ALA A 392 6.09 -2.98 17.89
C ALA A 392 7.11 -2.99 16.75
N SER A 393 6.61 -2.64 15.56
CA SER A 393 7.40 -2.33 14.38
C SER A 393 6.86 -1.05 13.75
N ASN A 394 7.60 -0.49 12.80
CA ASN A 394 7.08 0.54 11.89
C ASN A 394 6.06 -0.04 10.87
N PRO A 395 5.47 0.79 9.97
CA PRO A 395 4.47 0.39 8.96
C PRO A 395 4.80 -0.83 8.09
N CYS A 396 6.06 -1.01 7.74
CA CYS A 396 6.51 -2.03 6.79
C CYS A 396 7.21 -3.22 7.46
N SER A 397 7.24 -3.23 8.80
CA SER A 397 7.80 -4.29 9.67
C SER A 397 9.29 -4.58 9.52
N GLU A 398 10.07 -3.71 8.89
CA GLU A 398 11.53 -3.79 8.81
C GLU A 398 12.24 -3.18 10.02
N PHE A 399 11.67 -2.14 10.63
CA PHE A 399 12.20 -1.52 11.84
C PHE A 399 11.48 -2.06 13.07
N MET A 400 12.22 -2.82 13.89
CA MET A 400 11.72 -3.42 15.13
C MET A 400 12.62 -3.01 16.29
N HIS A 401 12.17 -2.00 17.04
CA HIS A 401 12.94 -1.42 18.12
C HIS A 401 12.01 -1.00 19.26
N LEU A 402 12.57 -0.34 20.28
CA LEU A 402 11.82 0.09 21.46
C LEU A 402 10.71 1.09 21.11
N ASP A 403 9.67 1.12 21.95
CA ASP A 403 8.62 2.13 21.86
C ASP A 403 9.24 3.54 21.92
N ASN A 404 8.64 4.49 21.20
CA ASN A 404 9.10 5.88 21.13
C ASN A 404 10.53 5.98 20.59
N SER A 405 10.78 5.41 19.42
CA SER A 405 12.06 5.50 18.71
C SER A 405 11.84 5.78 17.22
N ALA A 406 12.87 6.30 16.56
CA ALA A 406 12.86 6.60 15.13
C ALA A 406 14.03 5.90 14.41
N CYS A 407 13.97 5.79 13.09
CA CYS A 407 15.06 5.21 12.30
C CYS A 407 15.27 5.96 10.99
N ASN A 408 16.54 6.27 10.70
CA ASN A 408 17.00 6.78 9.40
C ASN A 408 17.35 5.59 8.52
N LEU A 409 16.73 5.48 7.34
CA LEU A 409 16.94 4.38 6.40
C LEU A 409 17.80 4.79 5.21
N ALA A 410 18.53 3.83 4.66
CA ALA A 410 19.23 3.95 3.39
C ALA A 410 19.24 2.60 2.68
N SER A 411 19.45 2.59 1.37
CA SER A 411 19.57 1.35 0.61
C SER A 411 20.64 1.44 -0.46
N ILE A 412 21.45 0.38 -0.56
CA ILE A 412 22.51 0.20 -1.56
C ILE A 412 21.96 -0.52 -2.79
N ASN A 413 22.36 -0.10 -4.00
CA ASN A 413 22.02 -0.79 -5.24
C ASN A 413 23.06 -1.89 -5.55
N LEU A 414 22.70 -3.16 -5.35
CA LEU A 414 23.63 -4.29 -5.54
C LEU A 414 24.17 -4.42 -6.98
N MET A 415 23.44 -3.94 -7.99
CA MET A 415 23.89 -4.01 -9.39
C MET A 415 25.08 -3.10 -9.70
N LYS A 416 25.45 -2.20 -8.78
CA LYS A 416 26.63 -1.32 -8.95
C LYS A 416 27.96 -2.00 -8.61
N TYR A 417 27.90 -3.23 -8.09
CA TYR A 417 29.08 -3.99 -7.65
C TYR A 417 29.25 -5.28 -8.44
N VAL A 418 28.47 -5.53 -9.49
CA VAL A 418 28.66 -6.69 -10.37
C VAL A 418 29.14 -6.21 -11.73
N ASP A 419 30.20 -6.82 -12.24
CA ASP A 419 30.70 -6.55 -13.59
C ASP A 419 30.01 -7.39 -14.67
N GLN A 420 30.44 -7.24 -15.92
CA GLN A 420 29.86 -7.98 -17.06
C GLN A 420 30.21 -9.47 -17.05
N ASP A 421 31.26 -9.86 -16.33
CA ASP A 421 31.74 -11.23 -16.21
C ASP A 421 31.11 -11.94 -14.98
N GLY A 422 30.24 -11.23 -14.23
CA GLY A 422 29.56 -11.75 -13.04
C GLY A 422 30.40 -11.71 -11.76
N ASN A 423 31.53 -11.00 -11.75
CA ASN A 423 32.34 -10.83 -10.54
C ASN A 423 31.72 -9.75 -9.64
N PHE A 424 31.61 -10.04 -8.34
CA PHE A 424 31.11 -9.10 -7.35
C PHE A 424 32.27 -8.36 -6.65
N ASP A 425 32.30 -7.04 -6.73
CA ASP A 425 33.28 -6.17 -6.08
C ASP A 425 32.91 -5.93 -4.60
N ILE A 426 33.46 -6.80 -3.76
CA ILE A 426 33.23 -6.81 -2.32
C ILE A 426 33.83 -5.57 -1.63
N GLU A 427 34.98 -5.08 -2.07
CA GLU A 427 35.64 -3.93 -1.43
C GLU A 427 34.90 -2.62 -1.74
N ALA A 428 34.43 -2.45 -2.98
CA ALA A 428 33.53 -1.36 -3.36
C ALA A 428 32.24 -1.36 -2.53
N TYR A 429 31.66 -2.55 -2.29
CA TYR A 429 30.46 -2.70 -1.48
C TYR A 429 30.70 -2.30 -0.01
N LYS A 430 31.79 -2.78 0.61
CA LYS A 430 32.19 -2.42 1.98
C LYS A 430 32.44 -0.92 2.13
N HIS A 431 33.14 -0.31 1.19
CA HIS A 431 33.41 1.13 1.20
C HIS A 431 32.13 1.98 1.11
N THR A 432 31.14 1.54 0.33
CA THR A 432 29.82 2.17 0.33
C THR A 432 29.09 1.98 1.66
N ILE A 433 29.17 0.79 2.29
CA ILE A 433 28.57 0.55 3.61
C ILE A 433 29.14 1.52 4.65
N ASP A 434 30.46 1.66 4.71
CA ASP A 434 31.15 2.54 5.66
C ASP A 434 30.71 4.00 5.54
N THR A 435 30.63 4.49 4.31
CA THR A 435 30.28 5.89 4.01
C THR A 435 28.82 6.17 4.34
N ILE A 436 27.91 5.25 3.98
CA ILE A 436 26.47 5.42 4.22
C ILE A 436 26.12 5.26 5.70
N ILE A 437 26.71 4.30 6.41
CA ILE A 437 26.50 4.15 7.86
C ILE A 437 26.98 5.39 8.61
N THR A 438 28.16 5.90 8.27
CA THR A 438 28.69 7.12 8.91
C THR A 438 27.76 8.31 8.65
N SER A 439 27.19 8.43 7.45
CA SER A 439 26.20 9.46 7.13
C SER A 439 24.93 9.33 7.98
N GLN A 440 24.36 8.12 8.08
CA GLN A 440 23.16 7.85 8.86
C GLN A 440 23.36 8.09 10.35
N GLU A 441 24.56 7.79 10.87
CA GLU A 441 24.98 8.12 12.22
C GLU A 441 24.85 9.64 12.43
N ILE A 442 25.58 10.43 11.63
CA ILE A 442 25.65 11.90 11.72
C ILE A 442 24.24 12.52 11.70
N PHE A 443 23.29 11.93 10.98
CA PHE A 443 21.91 12.38 10.91
C PHE A 443 21.15 12.32 12.23
N VAL A 444 21.46 11.39 13.13
CA VAL A 444 20.68 11.11 14.35
C VAL A 444 20.48 12.38 15.18
N ASP A 445 21.54 13.15 15.42
CA ASP A 445 21.46 14.35 16.26
C ASP A 445 21.31 15.66 15.47
N HIS A 446 21.38 15.61 14.14
CA HIS A 446 20.99 16.75 13.31
C HIS A 446 19.46 16.78 13.11
N ALA A 447 18.80 15.62 13.17
CA ALA A 447 17.37 15.47 12.97
C ALA A 447 16.50 16.02 14.11
N SER A 448 15.22 16.27 13.81
CA SER A 448 14.19 16.51 14.83
C SER A 448 13.06 15.47 14.80
N TYR A 449 12.37 15.33 15.94
CA TYR A 449 11.46 14.24 16.25
C TYR A 449 10.10 14.74 16.81
N PRO A 450 9.00 14.00 16.65
CA PRO A 450 7.65 14.50 16.95
C PRO A 450 7.36 14.65 18.45
N THR A 451 8.13 13.99 19.31
CA THR A 451 7.97 14.04 20.77
C THR A 451 9.34 14.08 21.45
N GLU A 452 9.38 14.63 22.66
CA GLU A 452 10.58 14.68 23.50
C GLU A 452 11.14 13.28 23.78
N GLU A 453 10.26 12.32 24.06
CA GLU A 453 10.64 10.93 24.34
C GLU A 453 11.29 10.25 23.13
N VAL A 454 10.75 10.47 21.92
CA VAL A 454 11.35 9.95 20.69
C VAL A 454 12.73 10.56 20.45
N ALA A 455 12.88 11.87 20.64
CA ALA A 455 14.18 12.53 20.52
C ALA A 455 15.20 11.96 21.52
N LYS A 456 14.81 11.80 22.80
CA LYS A 456 15.71 11.27 23.83
C LYS A 456 16.12 9.83 23.56
N ASN A 457 15.17 8.95 23.27
CA ASN A 457 15.47 7.54 23.01
C ASN A 457 16.29 7.37 21.73
N THR A 458 16.02 8.15 20.69
CA THR A 458 16.79 8.06 19.44
C THR A 458 18.22 8.59 19.62
N HIS A 459 18.42 9.64 20.42
CA HIS A 459 19.76 10.09 20.83
C HIS A 459 20.50 9.03 21.64
N ASP A 460 19.84 8.42 22.62
CA ASP A 460 20.45 7.45 23.54
C ASP A 460 20.80 6.11 22.90
N LEU A 461 20.03 5.68 21.90
CA LEU A 461 20.13 4.35 21.29
C LEU A 461 20.69 4.37 19.86
N ARG A 462 20.61 5.53 19.19
CA ARG A 462 21.17 5.77 17.85
C ARG A 462 20.80 4.72 16.79
N PRO A 463 19.52 4.29 16.68
CA PRO A 463 19.10 3.24 15.75
C PRO A 463 19.14 3.68 14.28
N LEU A 464 19.77 2.88 13.44
CA LEU A 464 19.88 3.05 11.99
C LEU A 464 19.27 1.86 11.22
N GLY A 465 19.06 2.04 9.92
CA GLY A 465 18.52 1.00 9.06
C GLY A 465 19.09 1.07 7.64
N LEU A 466 20.31 0.58 7.47
CA LEU A 466 20.91 0.33 6.16
C LEU A 466 20.41 -1.00 5.58
N GLY A 467 20.00 -0.98 4.32
CA GLY A 467 19.63 -2.15 3.54
C GLY A 467 20.23 -2.14 2.14
N TYR A 468 19.69 -2.97 1.27
CA TYR A 468 20.00 -2.98 -0.16
C TYR A 468 18.72 -3.12 -0.99
N ALA A 469 18.84 -2.93 -2.31
CA ALA A 469 17.85 -3.25 -3.32
C ALA A 469 18.49 -4.13 -4.42
N ASN A 470 17.69 -4.55 -5.40
CA ASN A 470 18.16 -5.30 -6.58
C ASN A 470 18.67 -6.73 -6.32
N LEU A 471 18.35 -7.40 -5.20
CA LEU A 471 18.80 -8.78 -5.00
C LEU A 471 18.28 -9.74 -6.08
N GLY A 472 16.97 -9.70 -6.39
CA GLY A 472 16.41 -10.53 -7.44
C GLY A 472 17.06 -10.30 -8.80
N THR A 473 17.33 -9.03 -9.10
CA THR A 473 18.05 -8.61 -10.32
C THR A 473 19.47 -9.14 -10.37
N LEU A 474 20.21 -9.02 -9.26
CA LEU A 474 21.59 -9.53 -9.16
C LEU A 474 21.63 -11.04 -9.38
N LEU A 475 20.77 -11.80 -8.72
CA LEU A 475 20.74 -13.26 -8.90
C LEU A 475 20.41 -13.64 -10.35
N MET A 476 19.44 -12.96 -10.95
CA MET A 476 19.10 -13.15 -12.37
C MET A 476 20.30 -12.86 -13.29
N ALA A 477 21.00 -11.73 -13.05
CA ALA A 477 22.19 -11.34 -13.80
C ALA A 477 23.33 -12.35 -13.71
N LEU A 478 23.50 -12.99 -12.55
CA LEU A 478 24.49 -14.04 -12.30
C LEU A 478 24.06 -15.41 -12.86
N GLY A 479 22.89 -15.52 -13.48
CA GLY A 479 22.36 -16.81 -13.95
C GLY A 479 21.91 -17.74 -12.81
N VAL A 480 21.69 -17.20 -11.61
CA VAL A 480 21.31 -17.96 -10.41
C VAL A 480 19.82 -17.83 -10.16
N PRO A 481 19.04 -18.94 -10.14
CA PRO A 481 17.61 -18.89 -9.79
C PRO A 481 17.40 -18.33 -8.39
N TYR A 482 16.43 -17.42 -8.23
CA TYR A 482 16.11 -16.82 -6.93
C TYR A 482 15.72 -17.89 -5.89
N ASP A 483 14.87 -18.85 -6.26
CA ASP A 483 14.52 -19.99 -5.40
C ASP A 483 15.50 -21.16 -5.55
N SER A 484 16.76 -20.93 -5.17
CA SER A 484 17.82 -21.94 -5.15
C SER A 484 18.65 -21.87 -3.88
N ASP A 485 19.37 -22.95 -3.55
CA ASP A 485 20.28 -22.95 -2.42
C ASP A 485 21.47 -22.00 -2.63
N GLU A 486 21.95 -21.90 -3.88
CA GLU A 486 23.00 -20.95 -4.28
C GLU A 486 22.52 -19.49 -4.14
N GLY A 487 21.34 -19.16 -4.65
CA GLY A 487 20.77 -17.81 -4.51
C GLY A 487 20.57 -17.41 -3.06
N ARG A 488 20.13 -18.34 -2.20
CA ARG A 488 20.02 -18.13 -0.75
C ARG A 488 21.37 -17.93 -0.06
N SER A 489 22.39 -18.68 -0.47
CA SER A 489 23.75 -18.57 0.03
C SER A 489 24.38 -17.22 -0.31
N ILE A 490 24.26 -16.77 -1.56
CA ILE A 490 24.72 -15.44 -2.00
C ILE A 490 23.98 -14.35 -1.21
N ALA A 491 22.66 -14.41 -1.13
CA ALA A 491 21.85 -13.44 -0.38
C ALA A 491 22.23 -13.39 1.11
N ALA A 492 22.40 -14.55 1.75
CA ALA A 492 22.86 -14.66 3.13
C ALA A 492 24.23 -14.00 3.32
N SER A 493 25.17 -14.26 2.41
CA SER A 493 26.54 -13.74 2.49
C SER A 493 26.59 -12.23 2.30
N LEU A 494 25.88 -11.68 1.31
CA LEU A 494 25.80 -10.24 1.07
C LEU A 494 25.13 -9.50 2.23
N THR A 495 24.12 -10.10 2.86
CA THR A 495 23.47 -9.54 4.06
C THR A 495 24.39 -9.64 5.28
N ALA A 496 25.13 -10.73 5.43
CA ALA A 496 26.11 -10.90 6.48
C ALA A 496 27.24 -9.87 6.38
N ILE A 497 27.75 -9.61 5.17
CA ILE A 497 28.74 -8.55 4.90
C ILE A 497 28.14 -7.17 5.21
N LEU A 498 26.91 -6.90 4.74
CA LEU A 498 26.22 -5.64 5.01
C LEU A 498 26.20 -5.30 6.50
N THR A 499 25.70 -6.22 7.31
CA THR A 499 25.51 -5.97 8.74
C THR A 499 26.79 -6.08 9.54
N GLY A 500 27.68 -7.01 9.18
CA GLY A 500 28.98 -7.15 9.81
C GLY A 500 29.82 -5.89 9.61
N GLU A 501 29.91 -5.37 8.37
CA GLU A 501 30.71 -4.17 8.07
C GLU A 501 30.07 -2.94 8.72
N ALA A 502 28.73 -2.84 8.72
CA ALA A 502 28.03 -1.76 9.42
C ALA A 502 28.30 -1.74 10.93
N TYR A 503 28.34 -2.90 11.59
CA TYR A 503 28.67 -2.98 13.02
C TYR A 503 30.17 -2.80 13.29
N LYS A 504 31.04 -3.28 12.40
CA LYS A 504 32.46 -2.98 12.44
C LYS A 504 32.67 -1.46 12.39
N LYS A 505 32.04 -0.77 11.44
CA LYS A 505 32.11 0.69 11.34
C LYS A 505 31.55 1.37 12.59
N SER A 506 30.43 0.88 13.11
CA SER A 506 29.86 1.38 14.38
C SER A 506 30.83 1.22 15.56
N ALA A 507 31.61 0.14 15.62
CA ALA A 507 32.63 -0.07 16.64
C ALA A 507 33.90 0.78 16.43
N GLU A 508 34.25 1.09 15.17
CA GLU A 508 35.29 2.07 14.86
C GLU A 508 34.89 3.47 15.33
N ILE A 509 33.65 3.90 15.03
CA ILE A 509 33.10 5.18 15.52
C ILE A 509 33.11 5.20 17.05
N ALA A 510 32.75 4.10 17.71
CA ALA A 510 32.76 4.01 19.17
C ALA A 510 34.17 4.14 19.77
N GLY A 511 35.21 3.72 19.03
CA GLY A 511 36.61 3.87 19.43
C GLY A 511 37.16 5.29 19.29
N THR A 512 36.40 6.19 18.64
CA THR A 512 36.75 7.62 18.54
C THR A 512 36.26 8.41 19.75
N ARG A 513 36.45 9.73 19.72
CA ARG A 513 35.83 10.66 20.68
C ARG A 513 34.30 10.65 20.71
N ILE A 514 33.63 10.07 19.70
CA ILE A 514 32.17 9.94 19.67
C ILE A 514 31.69 8.97 20.75
N GLY A 515 32.41 7.86 20.95
CA GLY A 515 32.07 6.86 21.95
C GLY A 515 30.92 5.93 21.55
N SER A 516 30.66 4.94 22.39
CA SER A 516 29.50 4.06 22.26
C SER A 516 28.19 4.80 22.54
N PHE A 517 27.06 4.27 22.08
CA PHE A 517 25.75 4.84 22.46
C PHE A 517 25.53 4.77 23.98
N GLU A 518 24.74 5.70 24.51
CA GLU A 518 24.58 5.96 25.96
C GLU A 518 24.18 4.69 26.75
N LYS A 519 23.37 3.82 26.15
CA LYS A 519 22.85 2.59 26.78
C LYS A 519 23.68 1.34 26.50
N PHE A 520 24.87 1.47 25.91
CA PHE A 520 25.70 0.32 25.57
C PHE A 520 26.21 -0.41 26.80
N GLU A 521 26.82 0.28 27.77
CA GLU A 521 27.48 -0.38 28.90
C GLU A 521 26.51 -1.21 29.76
N GLU A 522 25.30 -0.68 30.01
CA GLU A 522 24.24 -1.43 30.71
C GLU A 522 23.70 -2.62 29.90
N ASN A 523 23.95 -2.69 28.59
CA ASN A 523 23.55 -3.78 27.69
C ASN A 523 24.75 -4.55 27.10
N LYS A 524 25.97 -4.35 27.59
CA LYS A 524 27.18 -4.89 26.96
C LYS A 524 27.11 -6.41 26.76
N GLU A 525 26.68 -7.14 27.79
CA GLU A 525 26.53 -8.59 27.72
C GLU A 525 25.44 -9.04 26.71
N PRO A 526 24.16 -8.62 26.81
CA PRO A 526 23.16 -9.02 25.83
C PRO A 526 23.49 -8.56 24.41
N PHE A 527 24.12 -7.39 24.25
CA PHE A 527 24.54 -6.87 22.95
C PHE A 527 25.58 -7.80 22.31
N LEU A 528 26.66 -8.13 23.02
CA LEU A 528 27.70 -9.03 22.52
C LEU A 528 27.17 -10.45 22.29
N ASN A 529 26.20 -10.91 23.07
CA ASN A 529 25.52 -12.19 22.81
C ASN A 529 24.81 -12.17 21.45
N VAL A 530 24.10 -11.09 21.11
CA VAL A 530 23.45 -10.95 19.78
C VAL A 530 24.48 -10.83 18.66
N MET A 531 25.58 -10.09 18.86
CA MET A 531 26.65 -10.01 17.85
C MET A 531 27.30 -11.37 17.59
N ASN A 532 27.51 -12.16 18.64
CA ASN A 532 27.99 -13.54 18.50
C ASN A 532 26.96 -14.45 17.81
N LYS A 533 25.65 -14.26 17.99
CA LYS A 533 24.62 -14.98 17.22
C LYS A 533 24.71 -14.70 15.72
N HIS A 534 24.93 -13.44 15.33
CA HIS A 534 25.13 -13.08 13.93
C HIS A 534 26.41 -13.72 13.36
N LYS A 535 27.52 -13.64 14.10
CA LYS A 535 28.78 -14.30 13.76
C LYS A 535 28.60 -15.82 13.59
N ASP A 536 27.96 -16.49 14.54
CA ASP A 536 27.68 -17.93 14.47
C ASP A 536 26.81 -18.29 13.27
N ALA A 537 25.89 -17.40 12.86
CA ALA A 537 25.12 -17.59 11.64
C ALA A 537 26.01 -17.46 10.38
N ALA A 538 26.97 -16.53 10.35
CA ALA A 538 27.88 -16.34 9.22
C ALA A 538 28.76 -17.58 8.98
N TYR A 539 29.19 -18.22 10.07
CA TYR A 539 29.92 -19.49 10.01
C TYR A 539 29.08 -20.69 9.53
N LYS A 540 27.75 -20.58 9.55
CA LYS A 540 26.83 -21.62 9.03
C LYS A 540 26.50 -21.44 7.54
N ILE A 541 26.89 -20.32 6.92
CA ILE A 541 26.73 -20.12 5.48
C ILE A 541 27.57 -21.19 4.77
N LYS A 542 26.93 -21.89 3.84
CA LYS A 542 27.51 -22.94 2.99
C LYS A 542 27.57 -22.41 1.57
N GLY A 543 28.63 -22.73 0.85
CA GLY A 543 28.77 -22.42 -0.56
C GLY A 543 29.33 -23.61 -1.33
N SER A 544 29.03 -23.65 -2.62
CA SER A 544 29.50 -24.68 -3.55
C SER A 544 30.17 -24.10 -4.80
N SER A 545 29.75 -22.92 -5.26
CA SER A 545 30.41 -22.17 -6.32
C SER A 545 31.52 -21.26 -5.76
N ASP A 546 32.43 -20.84 -6.63
CA ASP A 546 33.57 -20.00 -6.24
C ASP A 546 33.10 -18.67 -5.63
N LEU A 547 32.05 -18.05 -6.18
CA LEU A 547 31.47 -16.82 -5.66
C LEU A 547 30.87 -17.02 -4.26
N GLU A 548 30.10 -18.10 -4.04
CA GLU A 548 29.54 -18.41 -2.72
C GLU A 548 30.64 -18.59 -1.67
N LEU A 549 31.73 -19.28 -2.02
CA LEU A 549 32.85 -19.52 -1.12
C LEU A 549 33.58 -18.23 -0.74
N VAL A 550 33.86 -17.36 -1.73
CA VAL A 550 34.52 -16.06 -1.51
C VAL A 550 33.66 -15.15 -0.63
N LEU A 551 32.36 -15.01 -0.93
CA LEU A 551 31.45 -14.18 -0.15
C LEU A 551 31.28 -14.71 1.28
N ALA A 552 31.16 -16.03 1.46
CA ALA A 552 31.03 -16.63 2.78
C ALA A 552 32.31 -16.49 3.62
N GLU A 553 33.50 -16.56 3.00
CA GLU A 553 34.77 -16.33 3.69
C GLU A 553 34.90 -14.88 4.16
N GLU A 554 34.62 -13.89 3.30
CA GLU A 554 34.68 -12.49 3.71
C GLU A 554 33.63 -12.18 4.78
N ALA A 555 32.42 -12.72 4.68
CA ALA A 555 31.40 -12.56 5.72
C ALA A 555 31.91 -13.02 7.10
N ARG A 556 32.57 -14.18 7.18
CA ARG A 556 33.13 -14.68 8.45
C ARG A 556 34.21 -13.76 9.00
N LYS A 557 35.13 -13.32 8.15
CA LYS A 557 36.22 -12.41 8.52
C LYS A 557 35.68 -11.08 9.07
N ILE A 558 34.72 -10.47 8.39
CA ILE A 558 34.10 -9.22 8.83
C ILE A 558 33.42 -9.40 10.19
N TRP A 559 32.71 -10.50 10.41
CA TRP A 559 32.07 -10.75 11.71
C TRP A 559 33.08 -11.02 12.83
N ASP A 560 34.23 -11.63 12.53
CA ASP A 560 35.33 -11.72 13.50
C ASP A 560 35.87 -10.34 13.87
N GLU A 561 36.07 -9.46 12.89
CA GLU A 561 36.53 -8.08 13.08
C GLU A 561 35.50 -7.23 13.86
N ALA A 562 34.22 -7.28 13.47
CA ALA A 562 33.14 -6.53 14.08
C ALA A 562 32.99 -6.86 15.57
N VAL A 563 32.98 -8.15 15.92
CA VAL A 563 32.90 -8.59 17.32
C VAL A 563 34.15 -8.18 18.09
N THR A 564 35.35 -8.39 17.51
CA THR A 564 36.62 -8.06 18.18
C THR A 564 36.73 -6.58 18.50
N LEU A 565 36.39 -5.71 17.53
CA LEU A 565 36.39 -4.26 17.72
C LEU A 565 35.30 -3.83 18.70
N GLY A 566 34.10 -4.42 18.60
CA GLY A 566 33.00 -4.12 19.52
C GLY A 566 33.25 -4.53 20.97
N GLU A 567 34.00 -5.60 21.21
CA GLU A 567 34.44 -5.97 22.56
C GLU A 567 35.40 -4.93 23.17
N GLN A 568 36.24 -4.33 22.33
CA GLN A 568 37.24 -3.34 22.71
C GLN A 568 36.62 -1.94 22.92
N ASN A 569 35.82 -1.49 21.98
CA ASN A 569 35.36 -0.09 21.89
C ASN A 569 33.89 0.09 22.26
N GLY A 570 33.10 -0.99 22.26
CA GLY A 570 31.64 -0.90 22.20
C GLY A 570 31.15 -0.57 20.79
N TYR A 571 29.88 -0.15 20.68
CA TYR A 571 29.26 0.22 19.42
C TYR A 571 28.56 1.57 19.55
N SER A 572 28.58 2.39 18.49
CA SER A 572 27.88 3.68 18.47
C SER A 572 26.39 3.55 18.14
N ASN A 573 25.89 2.38 17.72
CA ASN A 573 24.51 2.22 17.29
C ASN A 573 23.87 0.95 17.87
N ALA A 574 22.66 1.08 18.41
CA ALA A 574 21.93 -0.07 18.93
C ALA A 574 21.37 -0.99 17.83
N GLN A 575 21.15 -0.44 16.63
CA GLN A 575 20.70 -1.14 15.44
C GLN A 575 21.34 -0.48 14.21
N THR A 576 21.75 -1.26 13.20
CA THR A 576 22.45 -0.72 12.02
C THR A 576 21.73 -1.01 10.70
N THR A 577 21.01 -2.14 10.61
CA THR A 577 20.58 -2.71 9.33
C THR A 577 19.15 -3.25 9.35
N VAL A 578 18.44 -3.01 8.25
CA VAL A 578 17.08 -3.52 7.94
C VAL A 578 16.96 -3.70 6.43
N ILE A 579 16.02 -4.50 5.93
CA ILE A 579 15.66 -4.49 4.50
C ILE A 579 14.32 -3.80 4.33
N ALA A 580 14.34 -2.59 3.77
CA ALA A 580 13.15 -1.79 3.52
C ALA A 580 12.50 -2.10 2.16
N PRO A 581 11.24 -1.69 1.91
CA PRO A 581 10.59 -1.89 0.62
C PRO A 581 11.21 -1.09 -0.54
N THR A 582 11.98 -0.03 -0.26
CA THR A 582 12.62 0.83 -1.28
C THR A 582 11.70 1.44 -2.36
N GLY A 583 10.38 1.52 -2.13
CA GLY A 583 9.38 1.79 -3.17
C GLY A 583 9.60 3.06 -4.03
N THR A 584 10.10 4.17 -3.48
CA THR A 584 10.39 5.38 -4.28
C THR A 584 11.88 5.48 -4.64
N ILE A 585 12.76 5.19 -3.67
CA ILE A 585 14.20 5.35 -3.85
C ILE A 585 14.80 4.29 -4.78
N GLY A 586 14.17 3.13 -4.92
CA GLY A 586 14.52 2.12 -5.91
C GLY A 586 14.37 2.67 -7.32
N PHE A 587 13.29 3.39 -7.62
CA PHE A 587 13.13 4.06 -8.91
C PHE A 587 14.12 5.21 -9.12
N LEU A 588 14.47 5.94 -8.06
CA LEU A 588 15.54 6.95 -8.13
C LEU A 588 16.89 6.31 -8.48
N MET A 589 17.15 5.08 -8.02
CA MET A 589 18.38 4.33 -8.28
C MET A 589 18.32 3.42 -9.52
N ASP A 590 17.22 3.47 -10.29
CA ASP A 590 16.96 2.58 -11.42
C ASP A 590 17.02 1.08 -11.06
N CYS A 591 16.46 0.71 -9.91
CA CYS A 591 16.32 -0.68 -9.49
C CYS A 591 15.12 -1.37 -10.18
N ASP A 592 15.36 -2.54 -10.76
CA ASP A 592 14.32 -3.42 -11.34
C ASP A 592 13.58 -4.22 -10.24
N THR A 593 14.31 -4.62 -9.20
CA THR A 593 13.76 -5.31 -8.02
C THR A 593 14.02 -4.55 -6.73
N LEU A 594 13.05 -4.59 -5.82
CA LEU A 594 13.03 -3.77 -4.62
C LEU A 594 13.49 -4.56 -3.40
N GLY A 595 14.39 -4.01 -2.58
CA GLY A 595 14.84 -4.72 -1.38
C GLY A 595 15.41 -6.11 -1.68
N VAL A 596 14.88 -7.11 -0.96
CA VAL A 596 15.12 -8.55 -1.16
C VAL A 596 14.09 -9.20 -2.09
N GLU A 597 13.12 -8.45 -2.64
CA GLU A 597 12.10 -8.98 -3.55
C GLU A 597 12.73 -9.61 -4.81
N PRO A 598 12.20 -10.75 -5.31
CA PRO A 598 12.47 -11.14 -6.68
C PRO A 598 11.72 -10.22 -7.62
N ASP A 599 11.90 -10.46 -8.92
CA ASP A 599 11.10 -9.74 -9.89
C ASP A 599 9.62 -10.13 -9.80
N LEU A 600 8.73 -9.15 -9.91
CA LEU A 600 7.28 -9.35 -9.77
C LEU A 600 6.72 -10.10 -10.97
N ALA A 601 7.16 -9.69 -12.17
CA ALA A 601 6.85 -10.26 -13.48
C ALA A 601 7.85 -9.69 -14.49
N ILE A 602 8.23 -10.47 -15.50
CA ILE A 602 9.19 -10.05 -16.55
C ILE A 602 8.68 -8.80 -17.30
N ALA A 603 7.38 -8.77 -17.60
CA ALA A 603 6.69 -7.63 -18.19
C ALA A 603 5.56 -7.17 -17.26
N LYS A 604 5.65 -5.93 -16.79
CA LYS A 604 4.75 -5.37 -15.77
C LYS A 604 3.91 -4.25 -16.36
N LYS A 605 2.70 -4.10 -15.83
CA LYS A 605 1.84 -2.94 -16.02
C LYS A 605 1.75 -2.18 -14.70
N LYS A 606 2.32 -0.98 -14.65
CA LYS A 606 2.17 -0.08 -13.51
C LYS A 606 1.04 0.88 -13.80
N LYS A 607 0.00 0.87 -12.96
CA LYS A 607 -1.00 1.95 -12.98
C LYS A 607 -0.29 3.20 -12.48
N LEU A 608 -0.22 4.23 -13.33
CA LEU A 608 0.41 5.47 -12.96
C LEU A 608 -0.47 6.20 -11.95
N VAL A 609 0.20 7.02 -11.15
CA VAL A 609 -0.44 8.06 -10.37
C VAL A 609 -1.09 9.00 -11.38
N GLY A 610 -2.38 8.82 -11.68
CA GLY A 610 -3.03 9.55 -12.77
C GLY A 610 -4.07 8.84 -13.62
N GLY A 611 -4.22 7.54 -13.41
CA GLY A 611 -4.79 6.71 -14.47
C GLY A 611 -3.80 6.58 -15.63
N GLY A 612 -4.05 5.60 -16.48
CA GLY A 612 -3.09 5.13 -17.47
C GLY A 612 -2.17 4.04 -16.92
N VAL A 613 -1.57 3.29 -17.85
CA VAL A 613 -0.75 2.12 -17.56
C VAL A 613 0.58 2.28 -18.26
N MET A 614 1.68 2.27 -17.51
CA MET A 614 3.03 2.19 -18.06
C MET A 614 3.45 0.73 -18.14
N GLU A 615 3.86 0.29 -19.33
CA GLU A 615 4.51 -1.01 -19.48
C GLU A 615 6.00 -0.88 -19.11
N ILE A 616 6.45 -1.74 -18.20
CA ILE A 616 7.84 -1.83 -17.76
C ILE A 616 8.32 -3.24 -18.08
N ILE A 617 9.25 -3.34 -19.02
CA ILE A 617 9.98 -4.58 -19.31
C ILE A 617 11.25 -4.54 -18.48
N ASN A 618 11.51 -5.62 -17.74
CA ASN A 618 12.70 -5.77 -16.91
C ASN A 618 13.97 -5.60 -17.77
N GLN A 619 14.76 -4.57 -17.48
CA GLN A 619 15.95 -4.22 -18.25
C GLN A 619 17.11 -5.19 -18.04
N SER A 620 17.01 -6.04 -17.02
CA SER A 620 18.03 -7.01 -16.64
C SER A 620 17.90 -8.35 -17.35
N VAL A 621 16.78 -8.60 -18.05
CA VAL A 621 16.61 -9.84 -18.85
C VAL A 621 17.70 -9.98 -19.93
N PRO A 622 17.99 -8.97 -20.77
CA PRO A 622 19.08 -9.07 -21.74
C PRO A 622 20.45 -9.31 -21.09
N LEU A 623 20.71 -8.70 -19.93
CA LEU A 623 21.97 -8.88 -19.20
C LEU A 623 22.11 -10.31 -18.68
N ALA A 624 21.05 -10.85 -18.06
CA ALA A 624 20.99 -12.23 -17.59
C ALA A 624 21.14 -13.25 -18.73
N LEU A 625 20.49 -13.01 -19.88
CA LEU A 625 20.64 -13.88 -21.04
C LEU A 625 22.09 -13.91 -21.57
N LYS A 626 22.78 -12.76 -21.58
CA LYS A 626 24.21 -12.72 -21.93
C LYS A 626 25.09 -13.48 -20.93
N GLY A 627 24.81 -13.34 -19.64
CA GLY A 627 25.50 -14.10 -18.58
C GLY A 627 25.29 -15.63 -18.68
N LEU A 628 24.22 -16.06 -19.35
CA LEU A 628 23.91 -17.46 -19.66
C LEU A 628 24.46 -17.94 -21.02
N ASP A 629 25.42 -17.20 -21.58
CA ASP A 629 26.11 -17.49 -22.85
C ASP A 629 25.21 -17.51 -24.10
N TYR A 630 24.10 -16.75 -24.10
CA TYR A 630 23.34 -16.50 -25.33
C TYR A 630 23.95 -15.34 -26.14
N ASP A 631 24.02 -15.49 -27.46
CA ASP A 631 24.56 -14.45 -28.35
C ASP A 631 23.56 -13.29 -28.56
N ASP A 632 24.04 -12.16 -29.11
CA ASP A 632 23.24 -10.95 -29.28
C ASP A 632 21.98 -11.16 -30.16
N ASP A 633 22.04 -12.06 -31.15
CA ASP A 633 20.90 -12.35 -32.03
C ASP A 633 19.86 -13.21 -31.29
N GLN A 634 20.30 -14.22 -30.54
CA GLN A 634 19.44 -15.03 -29.67
C GLN A 634 18.76 -14.18 -28.60
N VAL A 635 19.52 -13.32 -27.91
CA VAL A 635 18.99 -12.39 -26.89
C VAL A 635 17.91 -11.50 -27.48
N LYS A 636 18.14 -10.97 -28.70
CA LYS A 636 17.16 -10.13 -29.38
C LYS A 636 15.89 -10.90 -29.73
N GLU A 637 16.00 -12.11 -30.30
CA GLU A 637 14.82 -12.95 -30.61
C GLU A 637 14.01 -13.31 -29.35
N MET A 638 14.68 -13.62 -28.24
CA MET A 638 14.00 -13.88 -26.97
C MET A 638 13.35 -12.64 -26.38
N LYS A 639 13.99 -11.46 -26.50
CA LYS A 639 13.39 -10.20 -26.07
C LYS A 639 12.13 -9.88 -26.86
N ASP A 640 12.19 -9.99 -28.19
CA ASP A 640 11.03 -9.77 -29.06
C ASP A 640 9.90 -10.76 -28.69
N TYR A 641 10.23 -12.00 -28.33
CA TYR A 641 9.27 -12.99 -27.82
C TYR A 641 8.66 -12.57 -26.47
N VAL A 642 9.44 -12.04 -25.53
CA VAL A 642 8.95 -11.51 -24.25
C VAL A 642 7.99 -10.33 -24.46
N ASP A 643 8.33 -9.41 -25.38
CA ASP A 643 7.49 -8.26 -25.69
C ASP A 643 6.12 -8.69 -26.24
N GLU A 644 6.07 -9.80 -26.98
CA GLU A 644 4.84 -10.37 -27.53
C GLU A 644 4.06 -11.27 -26.53
N LYS A 645 4.77 -12.18 -25.84
CA LYS A 645 4.17 -13.27 -25.05
C LYS A 645 4.20 -13.04 -23.54
N ASN A 646 4.93 -12.05 -23.05
CA ASN A 646 5.12 -11.74 -21.61
C ASN A 646 5.72 -12.92 -20.81
N THR A 647 6.45 -13.83 -21.46
CA THR A 647 7.14 -14.96 -20.83
C THR A 647 8.35 -15.36 -21.66
N LEU A 648 9.33 -16.02 -21.02
CA LEU A 648 10.43 -16.70 -21.70
C LEU A 648 10.16 -18.21 -21.92
N GLU A 649 9.07 -18.74 -21.37
CA GLU A 649 8.65 -20.11 -21.61
C GLU A 649 8.30 -20.32 -23.10
N GLY A 650 9.01 -21.24 -23.75
CA GLY A 650 8.87 -21.51 -25.18
C GLY A 650 9.54 -20.49 -26.10
N ALA A 651 10.32 -19.54 -25.56
CA ALA A 651 11.09 -18.60 -26.38
C ALA A 651 12.12 -19.35 -27.26
N PRO A 652 12.41 -18.88 -28.49
CA PRO A 652 13.42 -19.48 -29.34
C PRO A 652 14.78 -19.58 -28.63
N HIS A 653 15.50 -20.69 -28.85
CA HIS A 653 16.82 -21.02 -28.26
C HIS A 653 16.85 -21.23 -26.73
N MET A 654 15.77 -20.91 -26.00
CA MET A 654 15.74 -21.01 -24.54
C MET A 654 15.94 -22.46 -24.10
N LYS A 655 16.97 -22.69 -23.28
CA LYS A 655 17.24 -23.98 -22.65
C LYS A 655 16.38 -24.14 -21.40
N ASP A 656 15.79 -25.33 -21.21
CA ASP A 656 14.95 -25.63 -20.04
C ASP A 656 15.65 -25.39 -18.70
N GLU A 657 16.96 -25.67 -18.63
CA GLU A 657 17.78 -25.49 -17.42
C GLU A 657 17.94 -24.02 -17.01
N HIS A 658 17.77 -23.07 -17.95
CA HIS A 658 17.89 -21.64 -17.68
C HIS A 658 16.57 -20.99 -17.24
N LEU A 659 15.42 -21.65 -17.45
CA LEU A 659 14.10 -21.05 -17.19
C LEU A 659 13.92 -20.59 -15.74
N ALA A 660 14.46 -21.35 -14.77
CA ALA A 660 14.32 -21.05 -13.35
C ALA A 660 14.97 -19.70 -12.94
N VAL A 661 15.95 -19.21 -13.71
CA VAL A 661 16.60 -17.91 -13.49
C VAL A 661 15.60 -16.76 -13.64
N PHE A 662 14.59 -16.95 -14.49
CA PHE A 662 13.60 -15.94 -14.85
C PHE A 662 12.25 -16.13 -14.16
N ASP A 663 12.14 -17.07 -13.21
CA ASP A 663 10.91 -17.27 -12.43
C ASP A 663 10.63 -16.01 -11.59
N THR A 664 9.40 -15.51 -11.65
CA THR A 664 8.95 -14.27 -10.96
C THR A 664 7.94 -14.56 -9.85
N SER A 665 7.63 -13.56 -9.00
CA SER A 665 6.63 -13.69 -7.92
C SER A 665 5.25 -14.11 -8.45
N PHE A 666 4.83 -13.56 -9.58
CA PHE A 666 3.57 -13.92 -10.23
C PHE A 666 3.81 -14.78 -11.45
N LYS A 667 2.85 -15.66 -11.69
CA LYS A 667 2.76 -16.46 -12.89
C LYS A 667 2.49 -15.55 -14.10
N PRO A 668 3.28 -15.63 -15.18
CA PRO A 668 3.01 -14.87 -16.40
C PRO A 668 1.77 -15.42 -17.12
N GLU A 669 1.04 -14.56 -17.83
CA GLU A 669 -0.22 -14.90 -18.52
C GLU A 669 -0.09 -16.10 -19.46
N ASN A 670 0.99 -16.15 -20.25
CA ASN A 670 1.25 -17.22 -21.22
C ASN A 670 2.26 -18.27 -20.71
N GLY A 671 2.54 -18.32 -19.41
CA GLY A 671 3.47 -19.29 -18.83
C GLY A 671 2.87 -20.04 -17.64
N THR A 672 3.67 -20.97 -17.12
CA THR A 672 3.30 -21.88 -16.03
C THR A 672 4.18 -21.74 -14.81
N ARG A 673 5.39 -21.18 -14.95
CA ARG A 673 6.40 -21.10 -13.90
C ARG A 673 6.26 -19.81 -13.09
N PHE A 674 6.58 -19.92 -11.80
CA PHE A 674 6.64 -18.81 -10.85
C PHE A 674 7.38 -19.28 -9.58
N ILE A 675 7.83 -18.32 -8.76
CA ILE A 675 8.44 -18.63 -7.47
C ILE A 675 7.35 -19.10 -6.52
N HIS A 676 7.46 -20.34 -6.03
CA HIS A 676 6.55 -20.86 -5.03
C HIS A 676 6.63 -20.05 -3.73
N HIS A 677 5.53 -19.92 -2.98
CA HIS A 677 5.49 -19.10 -1.75
C HIS A 677 6.56 -19.49 -0.72
N MET A 678 6.88 -20.79 -0.62
CA MET A 678 7.98 -21.27 0.22
C MET A 678 9.37 -20.83 -0.26
N GLY A 679 9.57 -20.55 -1.54
CA GLY A 679 10.81 -19.95 -2.05
C GLY A 679 11.04 -18.55 -1.47
N HIS A 680 9.98 -17.73 -1.39
CA HIS A 680 10.03 -16.44 -0.70
C HIS A 680 10.35 -16.59 0.79
N VAL A 681 9.67 -17.50 1.51
CA VAL A 681 9.91 -17.73 2.95
C VAL A 681 11.35 -18.19 3.21
N LYS A 682 11.86 -19.12 2.40
CA LYS A 682 13.24 -19.62 2.54
C LYS A 682 14.27 -18.54 2.23
N MET A 683 14.03 -17.66 1.26
CA MET A 683 14.91 -16.52 1.00
C MET A 683 14.90 -15.52 2.17
N MET A 684 13.73 -15.19 2.71
CA MET A 684 13.64 -14.36 3.92
C MET A 684 14.41 -15.00 5.08
N ALA A 685 14.25 -16.31 5.29
CA ALA A 685 14.92 -17.04 6.36
C ALA A 685 16.45 -17.11 6.18
N ALA A 686 16.94 -17.11 4.94
CA ALA A 686 18.36 -17.09 4.64
C ALA A 686 19.02 -15.78 5.08
N VAL A 687 18.33 -14.64 4.95
CA VAL A 687 18.91 -13.31 5.24
C VAL A 687 18.56 -12.78 6.64
N GLN A 688 17.43 -13.20 7.23
CA GLN A 688 16.94 -12.72 8.53
C GLN A 688 17.96 -12.81 9.69
N PRO A 689 18.78 -13.88 9.82
CA PRO A 689 19.75 -14.00 10.92
C PRO A 689 20.84 -12.94 10.90
N PHE A 690 21.02 -12.21 9.81
CA PHE A 690 22.07 -11.20 9.67
C PHE A 690 21.55 -9.79 9.96
N LEU A 691 20.24 -9.57 9.91
CA LEU A 691 19.66 -8.24 10.11
C LEU A 691 19.45 -7.94 11.59
N SER A 692 19.96 -6.79 12.03
CA SER A 692 19.69 -6.26 13.37
C SER A 692 18.21 -5.93 13.58
N GLY A 693 17.55 -5.30 12.60
CA GLY A 693 16.09 -5.18 12.53
C GLY A 693 15.45 -6.36 11.80
N ALA A 694 14.54 -6.09 10.87
CA ALA A 694 13.75 -7.09 10.17
C ALA A 694 13.68 -6.82 8.65
N ILE A 695 12.81 -7.57 7.97
CA ILE A 695 12.67 -7.57 6.51
C ILE A 695 11.27 -7.11 6.16
N SER A 696 11.15 -6.10 5.30
CA SER A 696 9.92 -5.87 4.55
C SER A 696 9.96 -6.66 3.26
N LYS A 697 9.18 -7.73 3.21
CA LYS A 697 9.04 -8.61 2.04
C LYS A 697 7.63 -9.19 2.03
N THR A 698 6.98 -9.16 0.88
CA THR A 698 5.68 -9.81 0.68
C THR A 698 5.87 -11.27 0.29
N VAL A 699 5.20 -12.21 0.95
CA VAL A 699 5.10 -13.60 0.45
C VAL A 699 3.92 -13.66 -0.51
N ASN A 700 4.21 -13.62 -1.81
CA ASN A 700 3.20 -13.69 -2.85
C ASN A 700 2.66 -15.12 -2.98
N MET A 701 1.35 -15.23 -3.10
CA MET A 701 0.63 -16.50 -3.31
C MET A 701 -0.33 -16.37 -4.50
N PRO A 702 -0.48 -17.43 -5.31
CA PRO A 702 -1.41 -17.42 -6.42
C PRO A 702 -2.88 -17.43 -5.95
N GLY A 703 -3.80 -17.02 -6.83
CA GLY A 703 -5.23 -16.88 -6.53
C GLY A 703 -5.96 -18.19 -6.24
N GLU A 704 -5.34 -19.34 -6.48
CA GLU A 704 -5.83 -20.67 -6.10
C GLU A 704 -5.34 -21.14 -4.73
N SER A 705 -4.41 -20.43 -4.09
CA SER A 705 -3.93 -20.80 -2.75
C SER A 705 -5.06 -20.78 -1.74
N THR A 706 -5.06 -21.79 -0.86
CA THR A 706 -6.07 -22.02 0.16
C THR A 706 -5.69 -21.37 1.48
N VAL A 707 -6.66 -21.27 2.40
CA VAL A 707 -6.42 -20.85 3.78
C VAL A 707 -5.40 -21.78 4.47
N GLN A 708 -5.43 -23.08 4.16
CA GLN A 708 -4.51 -24.04 4.74
C GLN A 708 -3.06 -23.82 4.27
N ASP A 709 -2.86 -23.40 3.02
CA ASP A 709 -1.54 -23.04 2.52
C ASP A 709 -0.97 -21.82 3.27
N ILE A 710 -1.83 -20.86 3.61
CA ILE A 710 -1.46 -19.69 4.43
C ILE A 710 -1.07 -20.13 5.85
N VAL A 711 -1.86 -21.01 6.48
CA VAL A 711 -1.54 -21.56 7.81
C VAL A 711 -0.20 -22.28 7.82
N GLU A 712 0.06 -23.12 6.81
CA GLU A 712 1.33 -23.84 6.70
C GLU A 712 2.49 -22.88 6.49
N THR A 713 2.30 -21.86 5.64
CA THR A 713 3.30 -20.80 5.43
C THR A 713 3.67 -20.10 6.74
N TYR A 714 2.70 -19.79 7.61
CA TYR A 714 2.98 -19.22 8.93
C TYR A 714 3.75 -20.16 9.85
N ASN A 715 3.40 -21.45 9.87
CA ASN A 715 4.10 -22.45 10.66
C ASN A 715 5.56 -22.59 10.21
N GLU A 716 5.81 -22.64 8.90
CA GLU A 716 7.16 -22.75 8.36
C GLU A 716 7.97 -21.47 8.58
N ALA A 717 7.37 -20.30 8.36
CA ALA A 717 8.00 -19.00 8.67
C ALA A 717 8.47 -18.90 10.13
N TRP A 718 7.61 -19.33 11.06
CA TRP A 718 7.93 -19.40 12.48
C TRP A 718 9.08 -20.36 12.78
N LYS A 719 9.00 -21.62 12.30
CA LYS A 719 10.05 -22.64 12.49
C LYS A 719 11.39 -22.21 11.92
N MET A 720 11.38 -21.43 10.83
CA MET A 720 12.59 -20.90 10.19
C MET A 720 13.15 -19.65 10.87
N GLY A 721 12.51 -19.15 11.94
CA GLY A 721 13.04 -18.05 12.74
C GLY A 721 12.84 -16.67 12.11
N LEU A 722 11.80 -16.48 11.29
CA LEU A 722 11.44 -15.14 10.82
C LEU A 722 10.98 -14.24 11.98
N LYS A 723 11.24 -12.93 11.87
CA LYS A 723 10.75 -11.94 12.85
C LYS A 723 9.32 -11.51 12.54
N SER A 724 8.96 -11.43 11.26
CA SER A 724 7.60 -11.12 10.79
C SER A 724 7.34 -11.71 9.42
N ILE A 725 6.06 -11.82 9.07
CA ILE A 725 5.62 -12.26 7.76
C ILE A 725 4.34 -11.53 7.34
N ALA A 726 4.32 -11.07 6.09
CA ALA A 726 3.15 -10.54 5.41
C ALA A 726 2.92 -11.38 4.15
N ILE A 727 1.69 -11.88 3.99
CA ILE A 727 1.29 -12.71 2.85
C ILE A 727 0.33 -11.90 2.00
N TYR A 728 0.54 -11.95 0.69
CA TYR A 728 -0.40 -11.40 -0.27
C TYR A 728 -0.80 -12.47 -1.27
N ARG A 729 -2.07 -12.85 -1.26
CA ARG A 729 -2.64 -13.76 -2.24
C ARG A 729 -3.28 -12.95 -3.35
N ASP A 730 -3.02 -13.33 -4.59
CA ASP A 730 -3.67 -12.69 -5.72
C ASP A 730 -5.20 -12.81 -5.59
N GLY A 731 -5.91 -11.72 -5.90
CA GLY A 731 -7.35 -11.60 -5.68
C GLY A 731 -7.80 -11.36 -4.24
N SER A 732 -6.90 -11.18 -3.24
CA SER A 732 -7.30 -10.72 -1.90
C SER A 732 -7.78 -9.26 -1.86
N LYS A 733 -7.48 -8.47 -2.90
CA LYS A 733 -8.07 -7.13 -3.13
C LYS A 733 -8.45 -6.99 -4.61
N GLN A 734 -9.54 -6.26 -4.88
CA GLN A 734 -10.02 -6.06 -6.27
C GLN A 734 -9.19 -5.05 -7.06
N SER A 735 -8.52 -4.10 -6.39
CA SER A 735 -7.66 -3.11 -7.03
C SER A 735 -6.24 -3.17 -6.49
N GLN A 736 -5.26 -3.16 -7.41
CA GLN A 736 -3.83 -3.27 -7.11
C GLN A 736 -3.03 -2.16 -7.82
N PRO A 737 -2.05 -1.53 -7.16
CA PRO A 737 -1.18 -0.52 -7.80
C PRO A 737 -0.22 -1.06 -8.88
N LEU A 738 0.22 -2.32 -8.75
CA LEU A 738 1.10 -3.02 -9.69
C LEU A 738 0.49 -4.37 -10.02
N GLN A 739 0.42 -4.72 -11.30
CA GLN A 739 -0.15 -5.98 -11.78
C GLN A 739 0.74 -6.61 -12.85
N ALA A 740 0.71 -7.94 -12.93
CA ALA A 740 1.22 -8.64 -14.10
C ALA A 740 0.35 -8.28 -15.32
N LYS A 741 0.92 -8.30 -16.52
CA LYS A 741 0.14 -8.10 -17.75
C LYS A 741 -0.82 -9.29 -17.90
N GLY A 742 -2.12 -9.00 -18.05
CA GLY A 742 -3.19 -10.00 -18.24
C GLY A 742 -4.04 -10.32 -17.00
N THR A 743 -3.65 -9.88 -15.80
CA THR A 743 -4.39 -10.13 -14.55
C THR A 743 -5.41 -9.02 -14.23
N ASP A 744 -6.28 -8.67 -15.18
CA ASP A 744 -7.40 -7.77 -14.92
C ASP A 744 -8.42 -8.50 -14.02
N LEU A 745 -8.31 -8.27 -12.71
CA LEU A 745 -9.35 -8.64 -11.74
C LEU A 745 -10.57 -7.75 -11.97
N GLY A 746 -11.43 -8.17 -12.91
CA GLY A 746 -12.84 -7.81 -12.95
C GLY A 746 -13.16 -6.32 -13.08
N SER A 747 -12.66 -5.66 -14.13
CA SER A 747 -13.34 -4.48 -14.69
C SER A 747 -14.42 -4.93 -15.69
N GLN A 748 -15.39 -5.73 -15.23
CA GLN A 748 -16.72 -5.65 -15.86
C GLN A 748 -17.39 -4.38 -15.34
N VAL A 749 -16.89 -3.25 -15.83
CA VAL A 749 -17.69 -2.03 -15.86
C VAL A 749 -18.78 -2.34 -16.88
N GLU A 750 -19.96 -2.75 -16.42
CA GLU A 750 -21.15 -2.61 -17.25
C GLU A 750 -21.23 -1.13 -17.61
N GLU A 751 -20.97 -0.80 -18.88
CA GLU A 751 -21.17 0.54 -19.41
C GLU A 751 -22.57 1.01 -19.01
N ILE A 752 -22.64 2.18 -18.36
CA ILE A 752 -23.90 2.85 -18.07
C ILE A 752 -24.54 3.17 -19.43
N PHE A 753 -25.51 2.34 -19.84
CA PHE A 753 -26.18 2.46 -21.13
C PHE A 753 -27.12 3.66 -21.11
N GLU A 754 -26.71 4.79 -21.69
CA GLU A 754 -27.65 5.87 -22.00
C GLU A 754 -28.56 5.42 -23.16
N PRO A 755 -29.89 5.38 -22.98
CA PRO A 755 -30.78 4.90 -24.03
C PRO A 755 -30.83 5.90 -25.19
N VAL A 756 -30.38 5.46 -26.37
CA VAL A 756 -30.36 6.29 -27.60
C VAL A 756 -31.73 6.23 -28.29
N ARG A 757 -32.34 7.40 -28.53
CA ARG A 757 -33.65 7.51 -29.22
C ARG A 757 -33.55 7.17 -30.71
N ARG A 758 -34.27 6.13 -31.16
CA ARG A 758 -34.52 5.84 -32.59
C ARG A 758 -35.61 6.76 -33.11
N LYS A 759 -35.28 7.72 -33.98
CA LYS A 759 -36.27 8.61 -34.61
C LYS A 759 -36.88 7.96 -35.85
N LEU A 760 -38.18 8.17 -36.07
CA LEU A 760 -38.84 7.74 -37.31
C LEU A 760 -38.60 8.75 -38.46
N PRO A 761 -38.55 8.31 -39.73
CA PRO A 761 -38.33 9.16 -40.90
C PRO A 761 -39.52 10.08 -41.20
N ASN A 762 -39.29 11.25 -41.81
CA ASN A 762 -40.37 12.25 -42.04
C ASN A 762 -41.55 11.73 -42.88
N THR A 763 -41.35 10.69 -43.69
CA THR A 763 -42.39 9.99 -44.45
C THR A 763 -42.33 8.51 -44.08
N ARG A 764 -43.48 7.91 -43.75
CA ARG A 764 -43.56 6.54 -43.23
C ARG A 764 -44.94 5.93 -43.46
N ASP A 765 -45.01 4.60 -43.42
CA ASP A 765 -46.27 3.88 -43.44
C ASP A 765 -46.98 4.00 -42.08
N ALA A 766 -48.29 4.28 -42.12
CA ALA A 766 -49.12 4.35 -40.93
C ALA A 766 -50.47 3.65 -41.14
N ILE A 767 -51.00 3.04 -40.09
CA ILE A 767 -52.32 2.42 -40.07
C ILE A 767 -53.22 3.26 -39.16
N THR A 768 -54.36 3.71 -39.69
CA THR A 768 -55.40 4.40 -38.89
C THR A 768 -56.59 3.48 -38.68
N HIS A 769 -57.01 3.33 -37.43
CA HIS A 769 -58.16 2.52 -37.02
C HIS A 769 -59.17 3.37 -36.26
N LYS A 770 -60.45 3.23 -36.62
CA LYS A 770 -61.58 3.87 -35.92
C LYS A 770 -62.16 2.89 -34.89
N PHE A 771 -62.56 3.41 -33.73
CA PHE A 771 -63.32 2.66 -32.74
C PHE A 771 -64.41 3.52 -32.10
N ASP A 772 -65.39 2.89 -31.46
CA ASP A 772 -66.47 3.51 -30.70
C ASP A 772 -66.72 2.67 -29.44
N ILE A 773 -66.46 3.26 -28.27
CA ILE A 773 -66.76 2.68 -26.96
C ILE A 773 -67.95 3.44 -26.38
N VAL A 774 -69.12 2.81 -26.26
CA VAL A 774 -70.32 3.39 -25.64
C VAL A 774 -70.73 4.77 -26.23
N GLY A 775 -70.59 4.95 -27.54
CA GLY A 775 -70.93 6.19 -28.26
C GLY A 775 -69.78 7.22 -28.29
N HIS A 776 -68.62 6.88 -27.74
CA HIS A 776 -67.41 7.69 -27.78
C HIS A 776 -66.52 7.25 -28.94
N GLU A 777 -66.63 7.95 -30.06
CA GLU A 777 -65.86 7.66 -31.29
C GLU A 777 -64.40 8.12 -31.16
N GLY A 778 -63.46 7.25 -31.46
CA GLY A 778 -62.02 7.51 -31.45
C GLY A 778 -61.28 6.99 -32.68
N TYR A 779 -60.10 7.55 -32.92
CA TYR A 779 -59.17 7.13 -33.95
C TYR A 779 -57.78 6.94 -33.34
N ILE A 780 -57.16 5.81 -33.64
CA ILE A 780 -55.73 5.59 -33.40
C ILE A 780 -54.99 5.52 -34.73
N THR A 781 -53.84 6.18 -34.83
CA THR A 781 -52.94 6.13 -35.97
C THR A 781 -51.58 5.64 -35.49
N MET A 782 -51.13 4.51 -36.01
CA MET A 782 -49.87 3.88 -35.63
C MET A 782 -48.87 4.02 -36.78
N GLY A 783 -47.79 4.75 -36.54
CA GLY A 783 -46.68 4.88 -37.49
C GLY A 783 -45.66 3.76 -37.31
N LYS A 784 -45.16 3.22 -38.43
CA LYS A 784 -44.21 2.11 -38.44
C LYS A 784 -42.80 2.57 -38.84
N TYR A 785 -41.80 1.84 -38.38
CA TYR A 785 -40.46 1.87 -38.95
C TYR A 785 -40.42 1.13 -40.29
N GLU A 786 -39.33 1.29 -41.04
CA GLU A 786 -39.11 0.61 -42.33
C GLU A 786 -39.10 -0.92 -42.20
N ASP A 787 -38.75 -1.45 -41.02
CA ASP A 787 -38.78 -2.88 -40.69
C ASP A 787 -40.19 -3.42 -40.35
N GLY A 788 -41.22 -2.56 -40.39
CA GLY A 788 -42.61 -2.92 -40.09
C GLY A 788 -42.98 -2.90 -38.61
N THR A 789 -42.02 -2.68 -37.70
CA THR A 789 -42.29 -2.54 -36.26
C THR A 789 -42.94 -1.20 -35.92
N MET A 790 -43.70 -1.15 -34.82
CA MET A 790 -44.39 0.07 -34.40
C MET A 790 -43.43 1.06 -33.75
N GLY A 791 -43.46 2.33 -34.18
CA GLY A 791 -42.59 3.37 -33.64
C GLY A 791 -43.30 4.59 -33.05
N GLU A 792 -44.59 4.80 -33.37
CA GLU A 792 -45.38 5.86 -32.76
C GLU A 792 -46.88 5.55 -32.74
N LEU A 793 -47.58 6.21 -31.83
CA LEU A 793 -49.02 6.16 -31.64
C LEU A 793 -49.58 7.57 -31.52
N PHE A 794 -50.58 7.88 -32.33
CA PHE A 794 -51.47 9.02 -32.13
C PHE A 794 -52.87 8.51 -31.82
N ALA A 795 -53.52 9.09 -30.81
CA ALA A 795 -54.89 8.78 -30.45
C ALA A 795 -55.72 10.07 -30.38
N SER A 796 -56.93 10.05 -30.91
CA SER A 796 -57.85 11.20 -30.92
C SER A 796 -59.29 10.73 -30.73
N MET A 797 -60.15 11.58 -30.16
CA MET A 797 -61.58 11.30 -29.93
C MET A 797 -62.44 12.38 -30.61
N SER A 798 -63.60 11.99 -31.15
CA SER A 798 -64.54 12.87 -31.83
C SER A 798 -65.59 13.40 -30.84
N LYS A 799 -65.66 14.73 -30.68
CA LYS A 799 -66.66 15.48 -29.88
C LYS A 799 -66.60 15.32 -28.35
N GLU A 800 -65.43 15.54 -27.76
CA GLU A 800 -65.28 15.58 -26.28
C GLU A 800 -64.48 16.77 -25.77
N GLY A 801 -64.67 17.12 -24.49
CA GLY A 801 -63.98 18.22 -23.81
C GLY A 801 -62.46 18.04 -23.72
N SER A 802 -61.75 19.13 -23.38
CA SER A 802 -60.27 19.19 -23.43
C SER A 802 -59.53 18.12 -22.64
N THR A 803 -60.16 17.53 -21.61
CA THR A 803 -59.54 16.53 -20.73
C THR A 803 -59.29 15.19 -21.42
N ILE A 804 -60.26 14.59 -22.11
CA ILE A 804 -60.08 13.27 -22.75
C ILE A 804 -59.14 13.39 -23.95
N GLY A 805 -59.28 14.46 -24.75
CA GLY A 805 -58.33 14.76 -25.82
C GLY A 805 -56.90 14.97 -25.31
N GLY A 806 -56.73 15.67 -24.18
CA GLY A 806 -55.45 15.83 -23.51
C GLY A 806 -54.86 14.50 -23.03
N LEU A 807 -55.68 13.64 -22.43
CA LEU A 807 -55.25 12.30 -21.98
C LEU A 807 -54.82 11.42 -23.16
N MET A 808 -55.53 11.46 -24.29
CA MET A 808 -55.16 10.71 -25.49
C MET A 808 -53.84 11.18 -26.10
N ASN A 809 -53.58 12.49 -26.10
CA ASN A 809 -52.29 13.04 -26.52
C ASN A 809 -51.16 12.59 -25.60
N VAL A 810 -51.39 12.55 -24.28
CA VAL A 810 -50.39 12.06 -23.31
C VAL A 810 -50.10 10.59 -23.54
N ILE A 811 -51.13 9.74 -23.70
CA ILE A 811 -50.96 8.31 -23.99
C ILE A 811 -50.17 8.14 -25.29
N GLY A 812 -50.61 8.74 -26.40
CA GLY A 812 -49.92 8.62 -27.68
C GLY A 812 -48.46 9.08 -27.63
N THR A 813 -48.19 10.23 -26.97
CA THR A 813 -46.83 10.77 -26.83
C THR A 813 -45.95 9.86 -26.00
N LEU A 814 -46.43 9.39 -24.84
CA LEU A 814 -45.65 8.52 -23.96
C LEU A 814 -45.38 7.17 -24.63
N THR A 815 -46.38 6.54 -25.26
CA THR A 815 -46.18 5.29 -26.01
C THR A 815 -45.15 5.49 -27.12
N SER A 816 -45.24 6.59 -27.87
CA SER A 816 -44.29 6.89 -28.95
C SER A 816 -42.86 7.09 -28.43
N ILE A 817 -42.69 7.82 -27.33
CA ILE A 817 -41.38 8.00 -26.70
C ILE A 817 -40.84 6.66 -26.21
N SER A 818 -41.64 5.88 -25.48
CA SER A 818 -41.23 4.59 -24.96
C SER A 818 -40.75 3.65 -26.08
N LEU A 819 -41.50 3.55 -27.19
CA LEU A 819 -41.09 2.74 -28.34
C LEU A 819 -39.81 3.26 -29.00
N GLN A 820 -39.64 4.58 -29.12
CA GLN A 820 -38.45 5.19 -29.71
C GLN A 820 -37.19 5.05 -28.83
N TYR A 821 -37.34 4.86 -27.53
CA TYR A 821 -36.24 4.54 -26.61
C TYR A 821 -36.08 3.03 -26.35
N GLY A 822 -36.70 2.19 -27.18
CA GLY A 822 -36.47 0.74 -27.19
C GLY A 822 -37.29 -0.06 -26.18
N VAL A 823 -38.32 0.52 -25.55
CA VAL A 823 -39.25 -0.25 -24.71
C VAL A 823 -40.06 -1.19 -25.62
N PRO A 824 -40.03 -2.53 -25.40
CA PRO A 824 -40.79 -3.46 -26.21
C PRO A 824 -42.30 -3.22 -26.11
N LEU A 825 -43.02 -3.29 -27.23
CA LEU A 825 -44.47 -3.06 -27.28
C LEU A 825 -45.21 -4.05 -26.38
N GLU A 826 -44.73 -5.29 -26.28
CA GLU A 826 -45.27 -6.35 -25.44
C GLU A 826 -45.31 -5.94 -23.96
N LYS A 827 -44.28 -5.22 -23.48
CA LYS A 827 -44.24 -4.73 -22.10
C LYS A 827 -45.26 -3.63 -21.87
N LEU A 828 -45.42 -2.72 -22.84
CA LEU A 828 -46.43 -1.66 -22.77
C LEU A 828 -47.84 -2.23 -22.79
N THR A 829 -48.14 -3.17 -23.69
CA THR A 829 -49.45 -3.81 -23.76
C THR A 829 -49.76 -4.60 -22.50
N THR A 830 -48.81 -5.41 -21.99
CA THR A 830 -48.98 -6.17 -20.75
C THR A 830 -49.28 -5.28 -19.55
N LYS A 831 -48.68 -4.08 -19.47
CA LYS A 831 -48.84 -3.19 -18.33
C LYS A 831 -50.04 -2.25 -18.42
N LEU A 832 -50.41 -1.80 -19.62
CA LEU A 832 -51.41 -0.74 -19.81
C LEU A 832 -52.78 -1.28 -20.26
N LYS A 833 -52.85 -2.55 -20.65
CA LYS A 833 -54.10 -3.30 -20.79
C LYS A 833 -54.70 -3.62 -19.42
N GLY A 834 -56.02 -3.66 -19.33
CA GLY A 834 -56.78 -4.02 -18.13
C GLY A 834 -57.09 -2.87 -17.17
N HIS A 835 -56.54 -1.68 -17.39
CA HIS A 835 -56.86 -0.49 -16.59
C HIS A 835 -58.34 -0.10 -16.76
N ILE A 836 -58.96 0.32 -15.64
CA ILE A 836 -60.40 0.58 -15.56
C ILE A 836 -60.63 2.07 -15.31
N PHE A 837 -61.26 2.76 -16.27
CA PHE A 837 -61.73 4.14 -16.15
C PHE A 837 -62.67 4.47 -17.32
N GLU A 838 -63.53 5.48 -17.15
CA GLU A 838 -64.48 5.90 -18.18
C GLU A 838 -63.79 6.64 -19.34
N PRO A 839 -64.23 6.48 -20.61
CA PRO A 839 -65.32 5.62 -21.07
C PRO A 839 -64.98 4.12 -21.06
N ARG A 840 -65.89 3.31 -20.53
CA ARG A 840 -65.82 1.83 -20.56
C ARG A 840 -67.16 1.22 -20.93
N GLY A 841 -67.14 0.02 -21.50
CA GLY A 841 -68.32 -0.76 -21.84
C GLY A 841 -68.25 -1.31 -23.25
N ILE A 842 -69.42 -1.52 -23.86
CA ILE A 842 -69.56 -2.20 -25.15
C ILE A 842 -68.87 -1.38 -26.25
N VAL A 843 -68.09 -2.08 -27.08
CA VAL A 843 -67.48 -1.54 -28.29
C VAL A 843 -68.50 -1.67 -29.42
N TYR A 844 -69.06 -0.54 -29.89
CA TYR A 844 -70.05 -0.52 -30.97
C TYR A 844 -69.40 -0.63 -32.34
N GLU A 845 -68.25 0.00 -32.53
CA GLU A 845 -67.41 -0.10 -33.73
C GLU A 845 -65.96 -0.32 -33.31
N GLY A 846 -65.24 -1.23 -33.96
CA GLY A 846 -63.88 -1.55 -33.55
C GLY A 846 -63.36 -2.86 -34.12
N HIS A 847 -62.30 -3.39 -33.50
CA HIS A 847 -61.74 -4.68 -33.92
C HIS A 847 -62.73 -5.83 -33.60
N PRO A 848 -62.96 -6.79 -34.52
CA PRO A 848 -64.00 -7.81 -34.37
C PRO A 848 -63.92 -8.62 -33.08
N ASP A 849 -62.70 -8.87 -32.58
CA ASP A 849 -62.48 -9.64 -31.35
C ASP A 849 -62.56 -8.86 -30.03
N ILE A 850 -62.82 -7.54 -30.07
CA ILE A 850 -62.87 -6.69 -28.88
C ILE A 850 -64.30 -6.16 -28.73
N HIS A 851 -65.13 -6.90 -27.99
CA HIS A 851 -66.56 -6.57 -27.82
C HIS A 851 -66.84 -5.65 -26.63
N GLU A 852 -65.94 -5.59 -25.66
CA GLU A 852 -66.06 -4.78 -24.45
C GLU A 852 -64.67 -4.24 -24.08
N ALA A 853 -64.61 -2.99 -23.63
CA ALA A 853 -63.39 -2.33 -23.18
C ALA A 853 -63.56 -1.82 -21.74
N LYS A 854 -62.55 -2.05 -20.90
CA LYS A 854 -62.53 -1.58 -19.49
C LYS A 854 -62.16 -0.10 -19.35
N SER A 855 -61.54 0.46 -20.39
CA SER A 855 -61.24 1.88 -20.58
C SER A 855 -60.80 2.10 -22.03
N ILE A 856 -60.63 3.36 -22.45
CA ILE A 856 -59.99 3.67 -23.73
C ILE A 856 -58.54 3.11 -23.79
N SER A 857 -57.77 3.20 -22.69
CA SER A 857 -56.41 2.64 -22.64
C SER A 857 -56.43 1.12 -22.85
N ASP A 858 -57.33 0.42 -22.15
CA ASP A 858 -57.51 -1.02 -22.30
C ASP A 858 -57.82 -1.41 -23.74
N TYR A 859 -58.72 -0.69 -24.41
CA TYR A 859 -59.02 -0.92 -25.81
C TYR A 859 -57.80 -0.71 -26.71
N ILE A 860 -57.11 0.43 -26.59
CA ILE A 860 -55.94 0.78 -27.42
C ILE A 860 -54.87 -0.30 -27.28
N TYR A 861 -54.46 -0.66 -26.06
CA TYR A 861 -53.38 -1.62 -25.88
C TYR A 861 -53.79 -3.06 -26.19
N THR A 862 -55.07 -3.43 -26.02
CA THR A 862 -55.58 -4.73 -26.51
C THR A 862 -55.55 -4.80 -28.04
N TYR A 863 -55.87 -3.69 -28.71
CA TYR A 863 -55.80 -3.60 -30.16
C TYR A 863 -54.35 -3.67 -30.66
N LEU A 864 -53.42 -2.92 -30.05
CA LEU A 864 -52.01 -2.94 -30.42
C LEU A 864 -51.38 -4.33 -30.24
N GLU A 865 -51.69 -5.00 -29.13
CA GLU A 865 -51.25 -6.38 -28.88
C GLU A 865 -51.71 -7.31 -30.01
N LYS A 866 -53.00 -7.27 -30.38
CA LYS A 866 -53.54 -8.11 -31.45
C LYS A 866 -52.92 -7.84 -32.83
N MET A 867 -52.50 -6.60 -33.09
CA MET A 867 -51.99 -6.19 -34.40
C MET A 867 -50.48 -6.40 -34.58
N PHE A 868 -49.71 -6.34 -33.51
CA PHE A 868 -48.24 -6.25 -33.59
C PHE A 868 -47.49 -7.27 -32.73
N VAL A 869 -48.14 -7.94 -31.79
CA VAL A 869 -47.50 -8.94 -30.94
C VAL A 869 -47.89 -10.33 -31.45
N GLU A 870 -46.91 -11.08 -31.97
CA GLU A 870 -47.12 -12.47 -32.39
C GLU A 870 -47.40 -13.35 -31.16
N LYS A 871 -48.47 -14.17 -31.22
CA LYS A 871 -48.73 -15.18 -30.19
C LYS A 871 -47.69 -16.30 -30.30
N LYS A 872 -46.79 -16.41 -29.32
CA LYS A 872 -46.00 -17.63 -29.13
C LYS A 872 -46.86 -18.66 -28.41
N ASP A 873 -47.01 -19.84 -29.00
CA ASP A 873 -47.61 -21.01 -28.36
C ASP A 873 -46.67 -21.49 -27.23
N GLU A 874 -46.97 -21.13 -25.98
CA GLU A 874 -46.26 -21.57 -24.79
C GLU A 874 -47.05 -22.67 -24.08
N GLU A 875 -46.99 -23.88 -24.63
CA GLU A 875 -47.30 -25.13 -23.92
C GLU A 875 -45.99 -25.94 -23.80
N GLN A 876 -45.02 -25.42 -23.04
CA GLN A 876 -43.83 -26.15 -22.54
C GLN A 876 -42.90 -25.18 -21.77
N ASP A 877 -43.20 -24.88 -20.50
CA ASP A 877 -42.22 -24.87 -19.39
C ASP A 877 -42.87 -24.33 -18.10
N LEU A 878 -43.56 -25.21 -17.37
CA LEU A 878 -44.04 -24.90 -16.02
C LEU A 878 -44.06 -26.15 -15.11
N SER A 879 -43.26 -27.17 -15.43
CA SER A 879 -43.22 -28.44 -14.67
C SER A 879 -41.86 -28.82 -14.10
N ALA A 880 -40.93 -27.89 -13.98
CA ALA A 880 -39.67 -28.11 -13.27
C ALA A 880 -39.38 -26.92 -12.36
N ILE A 881 -40.15 -26.80 -11.27
CA ILE A 881 -39.78 -26.29 -9.95
C ILE A 881 -41.07 -26.35 -9.10
N LEU A 882 -41.05 -27.21 -8.08
CA LEU A 882 -41.98 -27.35 -6.93
C LEU A 882 -42.92 -28.56 -6.92
N GLU A 883 -42.37 -29.69 -6.46
CA GLU A 883 -42.95 -30.72 -5.56
C GLU A 883 -41.69 -31.35 -4.93
N GLU A 884 -41.42 -31.51 -3.63
CA GLU A 884 -42.12 -31.58 -2.34
C GLU A 884 -41.02 -31.24 -1.28
N ASP A 885 -41.24 -30.78 -0.06
CA ASP A 885 -42.27 -31.18 0.87
C ASP A 885 -42.46 -30.16 2.01
N SER A 886 -43.71 -30.10 2.43
CA SER A 886 -44.26 -29.40 3.59
C SER A 886 -43.94 -30.09 4.91
N GLU A 887 -43.90 -29.33 6.01
CA GLU A 887 -44.56 -29.74 7.25
C GLU A 887 -45.11 -28.54 8.03
N ASP A 888 -46.42 -28.59 8.27
CA ASP A 888 -47.26 -27.88 9.26
C ASP A 888 -47.36 -26.33 9.30
N GLY A 889 -48.42 -25.83 8.66
CA GLY A 889 -49.62 -25.42 9.39
C GLY A 889 -49.64 -24.07 10.13
N THR A 890 -49.94 -22.96 9.42
CA THR A 890 -51.07 -22.04 9.71
C THR A 890 -51.05 -20.81 8.80
N LYS A 891 -52.22 -20.49 8.21
CA LYS A 891 -52.46 -19.35 7.31
C LYS A 891 -52.23 -17.99 8.01
N ARG A 892 -51.43 -17.10 7.40
CA ARG A 892 -51.56 -15.64 7.56
C ARG A 892 -51.57 -14.94 6.20
N ILE A 893 -52.55 -14.05 6.07
CA ILE A 893 -52.90 -13.21 4.92
C ILE A 893 -51.96 -12.00 4.91
N SER A 894 -51.26 -11.75 3.80
CA SER A 894 -50.43 -10.55 3.61
C SER A 894 -51.24 -9.43 2.93
N ASN A 895 -51.74 -8.48 3.73
CA ASN A 895 -52.06 -7.13 3.27
C ASN A 895 -50.87 -6.22 3.62
N GLY A 896 -50.57 -5.26 2.74
CA GLY A 896 -49.34 -4.45 2.75
C GLY A 896 -48.99 -3.79 4.08
N LEU A 897 -47.70 -3.84 4.41
CA LEU A 897 -47.12 -3.16 5.56
C LEU A 897 -47.12 -1.64 5.32
N GLY A 898 -47.81 -0.90 6.21
CA GLY A 898 -47.55 0.51 6.48
C GLY A 898 -46.25 0.67 7.26
N GLY A 899 -45.86 1.90 7.61
CA GLY A 899 -44.60 2.17 8.30
C GLY A 899 -44.45 1.55 9.70
N PHE A 900 -43.52 2.06 10.51
CA PHE A 900 -43.32 1.60 11.89
C PHE A 900 -43.84 2.65 12.89
N CYS A 901 -44.45 2.19 13.98
CA CYS A 901 -45.01 3.06 15.01
C CYS A 901 -43.90 3.83 15.75
N SER A 902 -43.99 5.16 15.81
CA SER A 902 -43.00 6.01 16.50
C SER A 902 -42.95 5.85 18.02
N GLY A 903 -43.92 5.16 18.62
CA GLY A 903 -43.96 4.90 20.06
C GLY A 903 -43.28 3.60 20.47
N CYS A 904 -43.60 2.48 19.80
CA CYS A 904 -43.11 1.15 20.17
C CYS A 904 -42.27 0.45 19.09
N GLY A 905 -42.16 1.01 17.88
CA GLY A 905 -41.35 0.45 16.79
C GLY A 905 -41.99 -0.69 16.00
N GLU A 906 -43.19 -1.16 16.37
CA GLU A 906 -43.89 -2.24 15.67
C GLU A 906 -44.59 -1.76 14.37
N PRO A 907 -44.82 -2.65 13.39
CA PRO A 907 -45.46 -2.30 12.12
C PRO A 907 -46.86 -1.69 12.31
N THR A 908 -47.24 -0.82 11.40
CA THR A 908 -48.59 -0.25 11.31
C THR A 908 -49.35 -0.85 10.12
N HIS A 909 -50.67 -0.76 10.18
CA HIS A 909 -51.54 -1.03 9.04
C HIS A 909 -52.40 0.19 8.73
N ALA A 910 -52.73 0.35 7.45
CA ALA A 910 -53.60 1.42 7.00
C ALA A 910 -55.04 1.21 7.51
N ALA A 911 -55.59 2.24 8.14
CA ALA A 911 -56.96 2.32 8.60
C ALA A 911 -57.67 3.48 7.88
N GLY A 912 -57.80 3.36 6.57
CA GLY A 912 -58.32 4.41 5.68
C GLY A 912 -57.21 5.20 4.97
N ASN A 913 -57.59 6.24 4.22
CA ASN A 913 -56.68 6.86 3.25
C ASN A 913 -55.54 7.69 3.86
N CYS A 914 -55.66 8.16 5.11
CA CYS A 914 -54.68 9.08 5.74
C CYS A 914 -54.38 8.75 7.21
N VAL A 915 -54.65 7.51 7.64
CA VAL A 915 -54.55 7.07 9.04
C VAL A 915 -53.91 5.69 9.08
N GLU A 916 -52.88 5.54 9.89
CA GLU A 916 -52.28 4.24 10.21
C GLU A 916 -52.46 3.90 11.70
N ILE A 917 -52.64 2.61 12.01
CA ILE A 917 -52.78 2.11 13.37
C ILE A 917 -51.73 1.04 13.63
N CYS A 918 -51.03 1.14 14.76
CA CYS A 918 -50.05 0.14 15.19
C CYS A 918 -50.74 -1.19 15.54
N PHE A 919 -50.18 -2.32 15.09
CA PHE A 919 -50.71 -3.65 15.40
C PHE A 919 -50.73 -4.00 16.89
N ASP A 920 -49.81 -3.43 17.68
CA ASP A 920 -49.65 -3.80 19.09
C ASP A 920 -50.31 -2.78 20.03
N CYS A 921 -49.83 -1.54 20.03
CA CYS A 921 -50.30 -0.52 20.98
C CYS A 921 -51.57 0.22 20.52
N ASN A 922 -52.05 -0.04 19.30
CA ASN A 922 -53.27 0.55 18.73
C ASN A 922 -53.27 2.10 18.66
N ILE A 923 -52.10 2.73 18.73
CA ILE A 923 -51.95 4.18 18.55
C ILE A 923 -52.21 4.55 17.09
N GLN A 924 -53.01 5.59 16.91
CA GLN A 924 -53.40 6.12 15.62
C GLN A 924 -52.44 7.24 15.19
N ILE A 925 -51.81 7.09 14.02
CA ILE A 925 -50.84 8.02 13.45
C ILE A 925 -51.48 8.68 12.23
N THR A 926 -51.60 10.00 12.22
CA THR A 926 -52.14 10.76 11.08
C THR A 926 -51.00 11.24 10.20
N SER A 927 -50.90 10.71 8.98
CA SER A 927 -49.99 11.20 7.96
C SER A 927 -50.61 12.44 7.31
N GLY A 928 -50.09 13.64 7.64
CA GLY A 928 -50.67 14.93 7.32
C GLY A 928 -51.02 15.18 5.85
N CYS A 929 -52.28 14.94 5.50
CA CYS A 929 -52.93 15.54 4.32
C CYS A 929 -53.71 16.78 4.78
N GLY A 930 -53.38 17.94 4.22
CA GLY A 930 -53.92 19.23 4.61
C GLY A 930 -55.38 19.47 4.18
N GLN A 931 -56.14 20.01 5.15
CA GLN A 931 -57.56 20.44 5.19
C GLN A 931 -58.65 19.39 5.02
#